data_AF-A0A7S3SDJ0-F1
#
_entry.id   AF-A0A7S3SDJ0-F1
#
_cell.length_a   1.000
_cell.length_b   1.000
_cell.length_c   1.000
_cell.angle_alpha   90.00
_cell.angle_beta   90.00
_cell.angle_gamma   90.00
#
_symmetry.space_group_name_H-M   'P 1'
#
loop_
_entity.id
_entity.type
_entity.pdbx_description
1 polymer ?
#
loop_
_entity_poly.entity_id
_entity_poly.type
_entity_poly.pdbx_seq_one_letter_code
_entity_poly.pdbx_strand_id
1 'polypeptide(L)'
;GRGALTCSHLAPSSGCRGTSRALLQNQNTHRAMRKVLFQPDYFMSPQFAGLAVALRTGRYARRGIELDILPLGGAGERAEEVSIVARAKADSPLLVGSTEQYILTQALRDGTPGESGVRAVAAMFGRSPLALAALPGRELTGLTQAAAEELRVGVHEDTVGLVSRLLPSAVVVPVGRDDKMELLRSGQIDAAQVYDVTETLKMEADLGAAPALLPLEGLGGARLGYAQVLFAAHAQLREQDQVATLQDFLAATFDGWAAAKSDPRAAADAVMALMANQPAPSDHWDHSLPFHQASVERCWDYVRRARCAGKLGAIDGRRWAEATEWLGGSGGVQSLDPAVWASDPLLGDGDSLAASILDKVAAKAAAVRSERGQPPRLGLVTVGELAEGHTSAGASSREAIAPAGQSWFNKAGLLAGGAADWLTLAHSPRSVATQAAAGEKHGVLVEQLDLPYSTATPDLLAALAALSRRCDGIQLMWPLPAHVDAVAAYGAVPPHLDVDGAHFVSRSEYNGGSCVGRTSRDPRPGLRGCLPVTPEAVLQLLQQRGVALAGSHALVIGRSRIVGSPLAAALLAADATVSVAHSRTKGLGSLCRSADVIVSCAGYPGLVRGAWVKDGAAVVSVGTTFAGERLLSDLEEDLEAFRHAGL
;
A
#
# COMPACT_ATOMS: atom_id res chain seq x y z
N GLY A 1 38.08 27.07 -64.19
CA GLY A 1 39.42 27.35 -63.66
C GLY A 1 39.40 28.65 -62.90
N ARG A 2 39.91 28.61 -61.66
CA ARG A 2 40.37 29.71 -60.78
C ARG A 2 39.47 30.95 -60.57
N GLY A 3 39.31 31.29 -59.28
CA GLY A 3 39.36 32.69 -58.85
C GLY A 3 38.22 33.12 -57.94
N ALA A 4 38.42 32.94 -56.63
CA ALA A 4 37.61 33.55 -55.59
C ALA A 4 37.73 35.08 -55.62
N LEU A 5 36.60 35.78 -55.47
CA LEU A 5 36.55 37.15 -54.97
C LEU A 5 35.34 37.31 -54.03
N THR A 6 35.59 38.10 -52.99
CA THR A 6 34.93 38.14 -51.69
C THR A 6 33.72 39.08 -51.60
N CYS A 7 32.80 38.70 -50.72
CA CYS A 7 31.88 39.50 -49.89
C CYS A 7 31.21 40.77 -50.45
N SER A 8 29.91 40.66 -50.70
CA SER A 8 28.93 41.64 -50.19
C SER A 8 27.59 40.92 -49.94
N HIS A 9 27.02 41.17 -48.76
CA HIS A 9 25.80 40.52 -48.27
C HIS A 9 24.60 40.78 -49.21
N LEU A 10 24.06 39.72 -49.80
CA LEU A 10 22.75 39.69 -50.45
C LEU A 10 21.89 38.65 -49.73
N ALA A 11 20.92 39.13 -48.94
CA ALA A 11 19.77 38.34 -48.54
C ALA A 11 18.65 38.57 -49.57
N PRO A 12 18.03 37.52 -50.14
CA PRO A 12 16.92 37.70 -51.05
C PRO A 12 15.59 37.81 -50.30
N SER A 13 14.78 38.70 -50.84
CA SER A 13 13.39 38.99 -50.58
C SER A 13 12.45 37.77 -50.65
N SER A 14 11.53 37.66 -49.70
CA SER A 14 10.11 37.43 -49.99
C SER A 14 9.22 37.77 -48.77
N GLY A 15 8.30 38.72 -49.01
CA GLY A 15 6.91 38.76 -48.52
C GLY A 15 6.55 38.61 -47.04
N CYS A 16 5.80 39.62 -46.57
CA CYS A 16 4.85 39.59 -45.44
C CYS A 16 5.40 39.77 -44.02
N ARG A 17 5.47 41.05 -43.59
CA ARG A 17 5.33 41.43 -42.18
C ARG A 17 3.96 42.05 -41.93
N GLY A 18 3.32 41.55 -40.89
CA GLY A 18 2.62 42.40 -39.92
C GLY A 18 1.14 42.64 -40.17
N THR A 19 0.31 41.78 -39.61
CA THR A 19 -0.56 42.06 -38.44
C THR A 19 -1.86 41.25 -38.53
N SER A 20 -1.77 39.96 -38.19
CA SER A 20 -2.96 39.17 -37.87
C SER A 20 -3.39 39.51 -36.45
N ARG A 21 -4.35 40.43 -36.34
CA ARG A 21 -5.20 40.58 -35.16
C ARG A 21 -6.59 40.11 -35.54
N ALA A 22 -6.70 38.83 -35.90
CA ALA A 22 -7.95 38.18 -36.25
C ALA A 22 -8.16 36.95 -35.35
N LEU A 23 -9.09 37.12 -34.41
CA LEU A 23 -10.01 36.08 -33.94
C LEU A 23 -9.38 34.82 -33.32
N LEU A 24 -8.72 34.98 -32.18
CA LEU A 24 -8.84 34.01 -31.09
C LEU A 24 -10.17 34.32 -30.38
N GLN A 25 -11.28 33.88 -30.98
CA GLN A 25 -12.52 33.74 -30.21
C GLN A 25 -12.28 32.64 -29.19
N ASN A 26 -12.17 33.06 -27.93
CA ASN A 26 -12.35 32.24 -26.75
C ASN A 26 -13.63 31.42 -26.93
N GLN A 27 -13.50 30.17 -27.37
CA GLN A 27 -14.51 29.14 -27.10
C GLN A 27 -14.34 28.72 -25.64
N ASN A 28 -14.63 29.64 -24.72
CA ASN A 28 -15.14 29.26 -23.40
C ASN A 28 -16.56 28.77 -23.64
N THR A 29 -16.70 27.52 -24.11
CA THR A 29 -17.93 26.78 -23.84
C THR A 29 -18.02 26.69 -22.33
N HIS A 30 -18.86 27.53 -21.72
CA HIS A 30 -19.39 27.29 -20.37
C HIS A 30 -20.07 25.93 -20.42
N ARG A 31 -19.31 24.85 -20.16
CA ARG A 31 -19.87 23.53 -19.94
C ARG A 31 -20.74 23.69 -18.71
N ALA A 32 -22.06 23.46 -18.85
CA ALA A 32 -22.96 23.54 -17.72
C ALA A 32 -22.41 22.67 -16.59
N MET A 33 -22.33 23.23 -15.38
CA MET A 33 -21.83 22.52 -14.22
C MET A 33 -22.72 21.31 -13.96
N ARG A 34 -22.11 20.14 -13.78
CA ARG A 34 -22.83 18.91 -13.43
C ARG A 34 -23.05 18.92 -11.93
N LYS A 35 -24.29 18.74 -11.51
CA LYS A 35 -24.67 18.81 -10.11
C LYS A 35 -24.51 17.44 -9.44
N VAL A 36 -23.78 17.42 -8.32
CA VAL A 36 -23.61 16.24 -7.46
C VAL A 36 -24.16 16.60 -6.08
N LEU A 37 -25.04 15.74 -5.58
CA LEU A 37 -25.55 15.79 -4.22
C LEU A 37 -24.81 14.73 -3.41
N PHE A 38 -24.20 15.13 -2.30
CA PHE A 38 -23.52 14.21 -1.40
C PHE A 38 -24.29 14.10 -0.07
N GLN A 39 -24.75 12.90 0.24
CA GLN A 39 -25.42 12.56 1.49
C GLN A 39 -24.41 11.88 2.43
N PRO A 40 -23.87 12.60 3.43
CA PRO A 40 -23.04 11.96 4.44
C PRO A 40 -23.89 11.20 5.47
N ASP A 41 -23.37 10.09 5.99
CA ASP A 41 -23.92 9.30 7.11
C ASP A 41 -23.59 9.86 8.49
N TYR A 42 -22.66 10.81 8.51
CA TYR A 42 -22.16 11.42 9.72
C TYR A 42 -21.71 12.84 9.43
N PHE A 43 -21.66 13.69 10.46
CA PHE A 43 -21.25 15.07 10.25
C PHE A 43 -19.86 15.18 9.61
N MET A 44 -19.64 16.31 8.94
CA MET A 44 -18.37 16.56 8.27
C MET A 44 -17.24 16.48 9.28
N SER A 45 -16.25 15.65 8.99
CA SER A 45 -15.24 15.26 9.96
C SER A 45 -13.90 15.03 9.27
N PRO A 46 -12.80 14.79 10.02
CA PRO A 46 -11.52 14.41 9.43
C PRO A 46 -11.59 13.20 8.48
N GLN A 47 -12.61 12.32 8.63
CA GLN A 47 -12.86 11.21 7.72
C GLN A 47 -13.27 11.67 6.30
N PHE A 48 -13.72 12.92 6.15
CA PHE A 48 -14.07 13.55 4.87
C PHE A 48 -13.04 14.60 4.44
N ALA A 49 -11.82 14.61 4.99
CA ALA A 49 -10.80 15.61 4.70
C ALA A 49 -10.49 15.73 3.20
N GLY A 50 -10.48 14.62 2.45
CA GLY A 50 -10.32 14.65 1.00
C GLY A 50 -11.39 15.51 0.30
N LEU A 51 -12.66 15.30 0.65
CA LEU A 51 -13.77 16.09 0.12
C LEU A 51 -13.66 17.56 0.51
N ALA A 52 -13.34 17.84 1.78
CA ALA A 52 -13.18 19.20 2.30
C ALA A 52 -12.08 19.97 1.57
N VAL A 53 -10.90 19.36 1.40
CA VAL A 53 -9.78 19.95 0.67
C VAL A 53 -10.13 20.13 -0.81
N ALA A 54 -10.78 19.14 -1.43
CA ALA A 54 -11.18 19.24 -2.83
C ALA A 54 -12.15 20.39 -3.08
N LEU A 55 -13.12 20.60 -2.18
CA LEU A 55 -14.05 21.72 -2.23
C LEU A 55 -13.33 23.05 -2.02
N ARG A 56 -12.55 23.19 -0.95
CA ARG A 56 -11.84 24.44 -0.61
C ARG A 56 -10.86 24.86 -1.70
N THR A 57 -10.22 23.90 -2.35
CA THR A 57 -9.22 24.16 -3.41
C THR A 57 -9.82 24.21 -4.82
N GLY A 58 -11.15 24.14 -4.95
CA GLY A 58 -11.86 24.25 -6.23
C GLY A 58 -11.62 23.07 -7.18
N ARG A 59 -11.25 21.89 -6.69
CA ARG A 59 -11.00 20.69 -7.53
C ARG A 59 -12.26 20.22 -8.24
N TYR A 60 -13.40 20.20 -7.55
CA TYR A 60 -14.69 19.88 -8.18
C TYR A 60 -15.03 20.87 -9.30
N ALA A 61 -14.90 22.17 -9.03
CA ALA A 61 -15.18 23.22 -10.01
C ALA A 61 -14.30 23.09 -11.26
N ARG A 62 -13.00 22.77 -11.11
CA ARG A 62 -12.09 22.49 -12.24
C ARG A 62 -12.51 21.27 -13.06
N ARG A 63 -13.25 20.34 -12.47
CA ARG A 63 -13.85 19.19 -13.16
C ARG A 63 -15.29 19.46 -13.62
N GLY A 64 -15.77 20.70 -13.54
CA GLY A 64 -17.14 21.05 -13.94
C GLY A 64 -18.20 20.42 -13.05
N ILE A 65 -17.91 20.24 -11.76
CA ILE A 65 -18.82 19.72 -10.74
C ILE A 65 -19.21 20.83 -9.77
N GLU A 66 -20.52 20.98 -9.57
CA GLU A 66 -21.12 21.71 -8.47
C GLU A 66 -21.56 20.70 -7.41
N LEU A 67 -20.95 20.77 -6.22
CA LEU A 67 -21.18 19.82 -5.13
C LEU A 67 -22.02 20.47 -4.04
N ASP A 68 -23.19 19.89 -3.78
CA ASP A 68 -24.03 20.22 -2.64
C ASP A 68 -23.94 19.11 -1.59
N ILE A 69 -23.64 19.48 -0.35
CA ILE A 69 -23.68 18.56 0.79
C ILE A 69 -25.08 18.63 1.40
N LEU A 70 -25.76 17.48 1.46
CA LEU A 70 -27.11 17.37 2.01
C LEU A 70 -27.08 17.33 3.55
N PRO A 71 -28.19 17.72 4.22
CA PRO A 71 -28.32 17.62 5.68
C PRO A 71 -28.22 16.18 6.17
N LEU A 72 -27.78 16.00 7.42
CA LEU A 72 -27.69 14.69 8.08
C LEU A 72 -29.08 14.16 8.47
N GLY A 73 -29.25 12.84 8.42
CA GLY A 73 -30.30 12.15 9.18
C GLY A 73 -29.98 12.08 10.67
N GLY A 74 -30.99 11.86 11.50
CA GLY A 74 -30.85 11.58 12.92
C GLY A 74 -30.07 10.29 13.20
N ALA A 75 -29.56 10.13 14.43
CA ALA A 75 -28.93 8.87 14.84
C ALA A 75 -29.92 7.71 14.71
N GLY A 76 -29.57 6.71 13.89
CA GLY A 76 -30.44 5.56 13.56
C GLY A 76 -31.03 5.60 12.15
N GLU A 77 -30.94 6.74 11.44
CA GLU A 77 -31.50 6.92 10.09
C GLU A 77 -30.54 6.46 8.96
N ARG A 78 -29.38 5.88 9.28
CA ARG A 78 -28.35 5.47 8.29
C ARG A 78 -28.86 4.45 7.25
N ALA A 79 -29.74 3.54 7.64
CA ALA A 79 -30.40 2.63 6.69
C ALA A 79 -31.44 3.34 5.81
N GLU A 80 -32.07 4.39 6.33
CA GLU A 80 -33.01 5.23 5.58
C GLU A 80 -32.28 6.08 4.54
N GLU A 81 -31.11 6.62 4.87
CA GLU A 81 -30.24 7.33 3.93
C GLU A 81 -29.86 6.44 2.74
N VAL A 82 -29.48 5.18 2.98
CA VAL A 82 -29.24 4.20 1.91
C VAL A 82 -30.48 4.03 1.04
N SER A 83 -31.67 3.97 1.66
CA SER A 83 -32.95 3.84 0.95
C SER A 83 -33.32 5.07 0.12
N ILE A 84 -32.97 6.28 0.57
CA ILE A 84 -33.17 7.53 -0.18
C ILE A 84 -32.31 7.51 -1.45
N VAL A 85 -31.02 7.21 -1.31
CA VAL A 85 -30.10 7.11 -2.46
C VAL A 85 -30.56 6.02 -3.43
N ALA A 86 -31.02 4.88 -2.92
CA ALA A 86 -31.52 3.77 -3.74
C ALA A 86 -32.67 4.17 -4.69
N ARG A 87 -33.44 5.21 -4.34
CA ARG A 87 -34.59 5.70 -5.12
C ARG A 87 -34.24 6.84 -6.09
N ALA A 88 -32.97 7.27 -6.15
CA ALA A 88 -32.55 8.33 -7.06
C ALA A 88 -32.78 7.93 -8.52
N LYS A 89 -33.29 8.88 -9.32
CA LYS A 89 -33.63 8.64 -10.72
C LYS A 89 -32.43 8.92 -11.63
N ALA A 90 -32.41 8.28 -12.79
CA ALA A 90 -31.36 8.47 -13.80
C ALA A 90 -31.26 9.93 -14.30
N ASP A 91 -32.39 10.65 -14.36
CA ASP A 91 -32.53 12.02 -14.86
C ASP A 91 -32.38 13.11 -13.77
N SER A 92 -32.14 12.74 -12.52
CA SER A 92 -31.87 13.68 -11.43
C SER A 92 -30.36 13.97 -11.28
N PRO A 93 -29.97 15.05 -10.55
CA PRO A 93 -28.57 15.22 -10.12
C PRO A 93 -27.99 13.92 -9.55
N LEU A 94 -26.69 13.68 -9.79
CA LEU A 94 -26.01 12.49 -9.26
C LEU A 94 -26.08 12.51 -7.74
N LEU A 95 -26.62 11.46 -7.13
CA LEU A 95 -26.68 11.35 -5.68
C LEU A 95 -25.67 10.30 -5.21
N VAL A 96 -24.73 10.73 -4.37
CA VAL A 96 -23.70 9.87 -3.77
C VAL A 96 -23.90 9.86 -2.26
N GLY A 97 -24.05 8.67 -1.69
CA GLY A 97 -24.10 8.47 -0.24
C GLY A 97 -22.76 8.02 0.32
N SER A 98 -22.51 8.25 1.61
CA SER A 98 -21.50 7.55 2.38
C SER A 98 -22.14 6.73 3.49
N THR A 99 -21.61 5.54 3.79
CA THR A 99 -22.03 4.74 4.95
C THR A 99 -20.96 3.68 5.26
N GLU A 100 -21.12 2.97 6.38
CA GLU A 100 -20.25 1.86 6.73
C GLU A 100 -20.63 0.57 5.98
N GLN A 101 -19.64 -0.26 5.63
CA GLN A 101 -19.92 -1.48 4.84
C GLN A 101 -20.92 -2.41 5.55
N TYR A 102 -20.86 -2.53 6.88
CA TYR A 102 -21.78 -3.38 7.63
C TYR A 102 -23.22 -2.87 7.57
N ILE A 103 -23.43 -1.55 7.64
CA ILE A 103 -24.75 -0.92 7.47
C ILE A 103 -25.25 -1.12 6.06
N LEU A 104 -24.42 -0.86 5.05
CA LEU A 104 -24.80 -1.06 3.65
C LEU A 104 -25.24 -2.50 3.42
N THR A 105 -24.46 -3.46 3.91
CA THR A 105 -24.75 -4.90 3.76
C THR A 105 -26.03 -5.30 4.46
N GLN A 106 -26.31 -4.75 5.64
CA GLN A 106 -27.55 -4.99 6.36
C GLN A 106 -28.76 -4.40 5.64
N ALA A 107 -28.69 -3.12 5.24
CA ALA A 107 -29.76 -2.45 4.50
C ALA A 107 -30.11 -3.17 3.18
N LEU A 108 -29.11 -3.71 2.50
CA LEU A 108 -29.29 -4.51 1.29
C LEU A 108 -29.96 -5.87 1.52
N ARG A 109 -29.79 -6.46 2.70
CA ARG A 109 -30.41 -7.74 3.08
C ARG A 109 -31.86 -7.57 3.52
N ASP A 110 -32.13 -6.50 4.26
CA ASP A 110 -33.46 -6.19 4.77
C ASP A 110 -34.39 -5.63 3.67
N GLY A 111 -33.79 -5.20 2.54
CA GLY A 111 -34.50 -4.84 1.30
C GLY A 111 -35.02 -6.04 0.50
N THR A 112 -35.79 -5.76 -0.56
CA THR A 112 -36.40 -6.80 -1.40
C THR A 112 -35.35 -7.52 -2.27
N PRO A 113 -35.26 -8.86 -2.26
CA PRO A 113 -34.28 -9.61 -3.05
C PRO A 113 -34.43 -9.37 -4.56
N GLY A 114 -33.33 -9.00 -5.24
CA GLY A 114 -33.29 -8.76 -6.69
C GLY A 114 -33.33 -7.29 -7.12
N GLU A 115 -33.60 -6.37 -6.19
CA GLU A 115 -33.66 -4.91 -6.41
C GLU A 115 -32.67 -4.17 -5.49
N SER A 116 -31.39 -4.55 -5.45
CA SER A 116 -30.40 -3.71 -4.79
C SER A 116 -30.30 -2.38 -5.54
N GLY A 117 -30.99 -1.35 -5.04
CA GLY A 117 -31.09 -0.04 -5.68
C GLY A 117 -29.81 0.80 -5.61
N VAL A 118 -28.77 0.33 -4.91
CA VAL A 118 -27.47 1.00 -4.80
C VAL A 118 -26.32 0.07 -5.14
N ARG A 119 -25.18 0.65 -5.48
CA ARG A 119 -23.88 -0.03 -5.56
C ARG A 119 -22.83 0.74 -4.76
N ALA A 120 -21.99 0.01 -4.04
CA ALA A 120 -20.72 0.52 -3.57
C ALA A 120 -19.82 0.85 -4.78
N VAL A 121 -19.24 2.04 -4.77
CA VAL A 121 -18.46 2.58 -5.90
C VAL A 121 -17.05 3.00 -5.51
N ALA A 122 -16.80 3.35 -4.25
CA ALA A 122 -15.46 3.64 -3.75
C ALA A 122 -15.41 3.47 -2.23
N ALA A 123 -14.22 3.41 -1.64
CA ALA A 123 -14.05 3.40 -0.19
C ALA A 123 -13.11 4.50 0.31
N MET A 124 -13.58 5.28 1.29
CA MET A 124 -12.76 6.32 1.91
C MET A 124 -11.65 5.71 2.77
N PHE A 125 -11.95 4.62 3.48
CA PHE A 125 -10.97 3.89 4.28
C PHE A 125 -10.73 2.50 3.73
N GLY A 126 -9.51 2.26 3.25
CA GLY A 126 -9.05 0.97 2.75
C GLY A 126 -8.97 -0.12 3.83
N ARG A 127 -9.08 0.19 5.12
CA ARG A 127 -9.25 -0.78 6.22
C ARG A 127 -10.21 -0.22 7.26
N SER A 128 -10.72 -1.07 8.15
CA SER A 128 -11.57 -0.59 9.23
C SER A 128 -10.74 0.06 10.36
N PRO A 129 -10.94 1.34 10.71
CA PRO A 129 -10.46 1.97 11.95
C PRO A 129 -11.22 1.56 13.21
N LEU A 130 -12.23 0.68 13.12
CA LEU A 130 -12.93 0.21 14.30
C LEU A 130 -12.04 -0.68 15.16
N ALA A 131 -11.99 -0.36 16.45
CA ALA A 131 -11.23 -1.09 17.45
C ALA A 131 -12.01 -1.17 18.78
N LEU A 132 -11.54 -2.03 19.69
CA LEU A 132 -11.85 -1.95 21.11
C LEU A 132 -10.72 -1.22 21.82
N ALA A 133 -11.09 -0.25 22.66
CA ALA A 133 -10.18 0.47 23.54
C ALA A 133 -10.43 0.12 25.00
N ALA A 134 -9.37 0.02 25.79
CA ALA A 134 -9.44 -0.05 27.25
C ALA A 134 -8.44 0.89 27.91
N LEU A 135 -8.55 1.02 29.23
CA LEU A 135 -7.64 1.85 30.02
C LEU A 135 -6.16 1.42 29.82
N PRO A 136 -5.21 2.35 29.90
CA PRO A 136 -3.79 2.06 29.67
C PRO A 136 -3.27 0.96 30.59
N GLY A 137 -2.42 0.08 30.06
CA GLY A 137 -1.82 -1.04 30.82
C GLY A 137 -2.71 -2.28 30.96
N ARG A 138 -3.94 -2.26 30.44
CA ARG A 138 -4.80 -3.46 30.37
C ARG A 138 -4.43 -4.32 29.17
N GLU A 139 -4.21 -5.61 29.38
CA GLU A 139 -4.02 -6.55 28.26
C GLU A 139 -5.36 -6.91 27.62
N LEU A 140 -5.49 -6.63 26.32
CA LEU A 140 -6.66 -6.99 25.51
C LEU A 140 -6.49 -8.31 24.76
N THR A 141 -5.31 -8.94 24.81
CA THR A 141 -5.01 -10.22 24.15
C THR A 141 -5.89 -11.37 24.67
N GLY A 142 -6.32 -11.32 25.93
CA GLY A 142 -7.26 -12.27 26.54
C GLY A 142 -8.66 -12.29 25.89
N LEU A 143 -9.06 -11.24 25.16
CA LEU A 143 -10.34 -11.17 24.42
C LEU A 143 -10.42 -12.14 23.24
N THR A 144 -9.29 -12.73 22.83
CA THR A 144 -9.22 -13.68 21.70
C THR A 144 -9.35 -15.15 22.12
N GLN A 145 -9.35 -15.44 23.42
CA GLN A 145 -9.44 -16.78 23.97
C GLN A 145 -10.87 -17.10 24.44
N ALA A 146 -11.22 -18.38 24.54
CA ALA A 146 -12.53 -18.85 25.03
C ALA A 146 -12.89 -18.40 26.47
N ALA A 147 -11.98 -17.70 27.16
CA ALA A 147 -12.12 -17.14 28.50
C ALA A 147 -12.83 -15.77 28.56
N ALA A 148 -13.46 -15.30 27.47
CA ALA A 148 -14.20 -14.03 27.44
C ALA A 148 -15.55 -14.05 28.20
N GLU A 149 -15.82 -15.09 29.00
CA GLU A 149 -17.12 -15.37 29.65
C GLU A 149 -17.60 -14.30 30.66
N GLU A 150 -16.78 -13.28 30.97
CA GLU A 150 -17.13 -12.21 31.92
C GLU A 150 -16.87 -10.78 31.40
N LEU A 151 -16.43 -10.60 30.15
CA LEU A 151 -16.04 -9.28 29.64
C LEU A 151 -17.24 -8.44 29.22
N ARG A 152 -17.34 -7.22 29.75
CA ARG A 152 -18.41 -6.26 29.43
C ARG A 152 -17.92 -5.26 28.40
N VAL A 153 -18.45 -5.29 27.18
CA VAL A 153 -17.99 -4.41 26.10
C VAL A 153 -19.05 -3.38 25.77
N GLY A 154 -18.73 -2.10 25.96
CA GLY A 154 -19.60 -0.98 25.62
C GLY A 154 -19.49 -0.62 24.14
N VAL A 155 -20.62 -0.57 23.43
CA VAL A 155 -20.63 -0.36 21.97
C VAL A 155 -21.75 0.58 21.56
N HIS A 156 -21.66 1.17 20.37
CA HIS A 156 -22.79 1.91 19.81
C HIS A 156 -23.99 0.97 19.57
N GLU A 157 -25.20 1.50 19.67
CA GLU A 157 -26.43 0.73 19.48
C GLU A 157 -26.44 -0.05 18.14
N ASP A 158 -25.97 0.59 17.07
CA ASP A 158 -25.85 0.02 15.72
C ASP A 158 -24.74 -1.06 15.57
N THR A 159 -23.77 -1.14 16.48
CA THR A 159 -22.67 -2.11 16.41
C THR A 159 -22.84 -3.28 17.39
N VAL A 160 -23.91 -3.31 18.20
CA VAL A 160 -24.20 -4.42 19.14
C VAL A 160 -24.15 -5.77 18.41
N GLY A 161 -24.91 -5.93 17.33
CA GLY A 161 -24.93 -7.19 16.58
C GLY A 161 -23.58 -7.56 15.97
N LEU A 162 -22.80 -6.58 15.52
CA LEU A 162 -21.45 -6.79 14.99
C LEU A 162 -20.52 -7.30 16.10
N VAL A 163 -20.44 -6.61 17.23
CA VAL A 163 -19.51 -6.95 18.30
C VAL A 163 -19.91 -8.23 19.02
N SER A 164 -21.20 -8.50 19.22
CA SER A 164 -21.68 -9.78 19.76
C SER A 164 -21.28 -10.96 18.88
N ARG A 165 -21.21 -10.77 17.57
CA ARG A 165 -20.72 -11.81 16.65
C ARG A 165 -19.21 -12.02 16.75
N LEU A 166 -18.45 -10.95 16.98
CA LEU A 166 -17.00 -11.00 17.16
C LEU A 166 -16.60 -11.66 18.48
N LEU A 167 -17.39 -11.40 19.52
CA LEU A 167 -17.15 -11.82 20.90
C LEU A 167 -18.41 -12.53 21.45
N PRO A 168 -18.71 -13.76 21.01
CA PRO A 168 -19.95 -14.45 21.38
C PRO A 168 -20.08 -14.75 22.88
N SER A 169 -18.97 -14.78 23.60
CA SER A 169 -18.95 -15.00 25.06
C SER A 169 -18.97 -13.71 25.89
N ALA A 170 -18.83 -12.53 25.27
CA ALA A 170 -18.80 -11.26 25.98
C ALA A 170 -20.21 -10.70 26.22
N VAL A 171 -20.37 -9.95 27.30
CA VAL A 171 -21.56 -9.16 27.58
C VAL A 171 -21.45 -7.83 26.82
N VAL A 172 -22.06 -7.77 25.64
CA VAL A 172 -22.09 -6.55 24.81
C VAL A 172 -23.25 -5.67 25.26
N VAL A 173 -22.95 -4.43 25.66
CA VAL A 173 -23.93 -3.48 26.16
C VAL A 173 -23.96 -2.23 25.26
N PRO A 174 -25.16 -1.75 24.86
CA PRO A 174 -25.27 -0.48 24.16
C PRO A 174 -24.91 0.65 25.12
N VAL A 175 -24.05 1.55 24.65
CA VAL A 175 -23.50 2.65 25.44
C VAL A 175 -23.58 3.93 24.62
N GLY A 176 -24.10 5.00 25.23
CA GLY A 176 -24.08 6.34 24.65
C GLY A 176 -22.65 6.79 24.38
N ARG A 177 -22.42 7.55 23.32
CA ARG A 177 -21.06 7.97 22.93
C ARG A 177 -20.35 8.71 24.07
N ASP A 178 -21.11 9.49 24.83
CA ASP A 178 -20.60 10.37 25.87
C ASP A 178 -20.36 9.61 27.21
N ASP A 179 -20.96 8.43 27.37
CA ASP A 179 -20.89 7.64 28.61
C ASP A 179 -19.67 6.71 28.67
N LYS A 180 -19.03 6.43 27.52
CA LYS A 180 -17.98 5.41 27.40
C LYS A 180 -16.84 5.61 28.40
N MET A 181 -16.36 6.84 28.55
CA MET A 181 -15.23 7.16 29.42
C MET A 181 -15.57 7.00 30.91
N GLU A 182 -16.77 7.39 31.32
CA GLU A 182 -17.25 7.21 32.69
C GLU A 182 -17.41 5.71 33.02
N LEU A 183 -18.00 4.95 32.09
CA LEU A 183 -18.21 3.52 32.27
C LEU A 183 -16.88 2.73 32.30
N LEU A 184 -15.90 3.12 31.50
CA LEU A 184 -14.54 2.55 31.57
C LEU A 184 -13.86 2.87 32.91
N ARG A 185 -13.94 4.12 33.39
CA ARG A 185 -13.33 4.53 34.66
C ARG A 185 -13.99 3.90 35.88
N SER A 186 -15.30 3.71 35.83
CA SER A 186 -16.07 3.07 36.91
C SER A 186 -15.99 1.54 36.90
N GLY A 187 -15.43 0.93 35.84
CA GLY A 187 -15.34 -0.52 35.69
C GLY A 187 -16.66 -1.20 35.34
N GLN A 188 -17.68 -0.42 34.92
CA GLN A 188 -18.95 -0.97 34.45
C GLN A 188 -18.84 -1.63 33.07
N ILE A 189 -17.86 -1.19 32.28
CA ILE A 189 -17.42 -1.86 31.05
C ILE A 189 -15.90 -2.02 31.09
N ASP A 190 -15.44 -3.07 30.43
CA ASP A 190 -14.05 -3.46 30.36
C ASP A 190 -13.30 -2.87 29.17
N ALA A 191 -14.02 -2.74 28.07
CA ALA A 191 -13.56 -2.14 26.83
C ALA A 191 -14.72 -1.41 26.16
N ALA A 192 -14.39 -0.41 25.36
CA ALA A 192 -15.36 0.33 24.55
C ALA A 192 -14.99 0.23 23.06
N GLN A 193 -15.98 0.09 22.19
CA GLN A 193 -15.78 0.26 20.75
C GLN A 193 -15.40 1.72 20.46
N VAL A 194 -14.37 1.93 19.64
CA VAL A 194 -13.89 3.25 19.23
C VAL A 194 -13.53 3.29 17.75
N TYR A 195 -13.56 4.49 17.16
CA TYR A 195 -12.83 4.79 15.92
C TYR A 195 -11.43 5.30 16.25
N ASP A 196 -10.40 4.57 15.81
CA ASP A 196 -9.01 4.90 16.14
C ASP A 196 -8.56 6.28 15.61
N VAL A 197 -9.20 6.74 14.53
CA VAL A 197 -8.90 8.00 13.87
C VAL A 197 -9.35 9.25 14.63
N THR A 198 -10.24 9.14 15.62
CA THR A 198 -10.82 10.29 16.34
C THR A 198 -10.99 10.02 17.83
N GLU A 199 -11.73 8.98 18.21
CA GLU A 199 -12.09 8.71 19.61
C GLU A 199 -10.86 8.35 20.46
N THR A 200 -9.92 7.56 19.91
CA THR A 200 -8.68 7.22 20.62
C THR A 200 -7.85 8.46 20.94
N LEU A 201 -7.76 9.45 20.03
CA LEU A 201 -7.01 10.69 20.28
C LEU A 201 -7.62 11.49 21.44
N LYS A 202 -8.94 11.51 21.53
CA LYS A 202 -9.65 12.14 22.65
C LYS A 202 -9.40 11.38 23.95
N MET A 203 -9.49 10.05 23.92
CA MET A 203 -9.16 9.19 25.06
C MET A 203 -7.72 9.38 25.53
N GLU A 204 -6.75 9.43 24.62
CA GLU A 204 -5.33 9.71 24.88
C GLU A 204 -5.16 11.02 25.65
N ALA A 205 -5.82 12.08 25.21
CA ALA A 205 -5.78 13.39 25.86
C ALA A 205 -6.40 13.33 27.28
N ASP A 206 -7.53 12.64 27.43
CA ASP A 206 -8.25 12.54 28.71
C ASP A 206 -7.59 11.60 29.73
N LEU A 207 -6.79 10.65 29.26
CA LEU A 207 -6.07 9.67 30.08
C LEU A 207 -4.62 10.07 30.35
N GLY A 208 -4.05 10.98 29.55
CA GLY A 208 -2.63 11.33 29.59
C GLY A 208 -1.70 10.22 29.09
N ALA A 209 -2.25 9.15 28.52
CA ALA A 209 -1.53 8.01 27.96
C ALA A 209 -2.39 7.29 26.92
N ALA A 210 -1.74 6.56 26.00
CA ALA A 210 -2.44 5.79 24.98
C ALA A 210 -3.27 4.65 25.58
N PRO A 211 -4.56 4.51 25.18
CA PRO A 211 -5.35 3.36 25.59
C PRO A 211 -4.78 2.09 24.97
N ALA A 212 -5.07 0.95 25.60
CA ALA A 212 -4.83 -0.33 24.95
C ALA A 212 -5.84 -0.47 23.80
N LEU A 213 -5.37 -0.84 22.60
CA LEU A 213 -6.20 -0.97 21.40
C LEU A 213 -6.17 -2.39 20.84
N LEU A 214 -7.34 -2.88 20.44
CA LEU A 214 -7.51 -4.14 19.72
C LEU A 214 -8.37 -3.90 18.46
N PRO A 215 -7.79 -3.94 17.24
CA PRO A 215 -8.55 -3.79 16.01
C PRO A 215 -9.65 -4.85 15.86
N LEU A 216 -10.84 -4.45 15.40
CA LEU A 216 -11.93 -5.41 15.14
C LEU A 216 -11.65 -6.26 13.89
N GLU A 217 -10.92 -5.71 12.91
CA GLU A 217 -10.56 -6.46 11.71
C GLU A 217 -9.63 -7.64 12.05
N GLY A 218 -10.03 -8.86 11.68
CA GLY A 218 -9.31 -10.11 11.98
C GLY A 218 -9.72 -10.77 13.30
N LEU A 219 -10.32 -10.02 14.23
CA LEU A 219 -10.81 -10.55 15.51
C LEU A 219 -11.92 -11.59 15.27
N GLY A 220 -11.87 -12.74 15.94
CA GLY A 220 -12.88 -13.79 15.75
C GLY A 220 -13.04 -14.30 14.30
N GLY A 221 -11.99 -14.14 13.47
CA GLY A 221 -12.04 -14.48 12.04
C GLY A 221 -12.73 -13.42 11.17
N ALA A 222 -12.99 -12.23 11.70
CA ALA A 222 -13.70 -11.18 10.98
C ALA A 222 -13.00 -10.71 9.72
N ARG A 223 -13.80 -10.43 8.69
CA ARG A 223 -13.37 -9.84 7.43
C ARG A 223 -13.97 -8.44 7.31
N LEU A 224 -13.62 -7.54 8.23
CA LEU A 224 -14.14 -6.16 8.23
C LEU A 224 -13.29 -5.29 7.30
N GLY A 225 -13.45 -5.50 5.98
CA GLY A 225 -13.01 -4.52 4.99
C GLY A 225 -13.83 -3.25 5.13
N TYR A 226 -13.20 -2.09 4.97
CA TYR A 226 -13.85 -0.79 4.78
C TYR A 226 -14.85 -0.33 5.86
N ALA A 227 -14.44 0.60 6.72
CA ALA A 227 -15.41 1.24 7.61
C ALA A 227 -16.20 2.35 6.92
N GLN A 228 -15.69 3.01 5.89
CA GLN A 228 -16.41 4.11 5.22
C GLN A 228 -16.40 3.89 3.71
N VAL A 229 -17.59 3.67 3.14
CA VAL A 229 -17.84 3.35 1.74
C VAL A 229 -18.68 4.45 1.12
N LEU A 230 -18.39 4.78 -0.15
CA LEU A 230 -19.22 5.62 -1.00
C LEU A 230 -20.08 4.73 -1.89
N PHE A 231 -21.36 5.07 -2.03
CA PHE A 231 -22.31 4.32 -2.83
C PHE A 231 -23.20 5.24 -3.65
N ALA A 232 -23.73 4.73 -4.76
CA ALA A 232 -24.60 5.47 -5.67
C ALA A 232 -25.76 4.59 -6.13
N ALA A 233 -26.83 5.20 -6.64
CA ALA A 233 -27.99 4.47 -7.13
C ALA A 233 -27.65 3.63 -8.36
N HIS A 234 -28.05 2.35 -8.36
CA HIS A 234 -27.83 1.44 -9.47
C HIS A 234 -28.46 1.96 -10.77
N ALA A 235 -29.62 2.61 -10.69
CA ALA A 235 -30.28 3.24 -11.84
C ALA A 235 -29.42 4.33 -12.48
N GLN A 236 -28.73 5.15 -11.68
CA GLN A 236 -27.85 6.21 -12.16
C GLN A 236 -26.57 5.63 -12.80
N LEU A 237 -26.05 4.51 -12.29
CA LEU A 237 -24.85 3.87 -12.83
C LEU A 237 -25.04 3.22 -14.21
N ARG A 238 -26.27 3.13 -14.71
CA ARG A 238 -26.55 2.67 -16.09
C ARG A 238 -26.37 3.77 -17.14
N GLU A 239 -26.35 5.03 -16.71
CA GLU A 239 -26.19 6.18 -17.58
C GLU A 239 -24.73 6.60 -17.67
N GLN A 240 -24.18 6.63 -18.88
CA GLN A 240 -22.76 6.92 -19.10
C GLN A 240 -22.34 8.30 -18.59
N ASP A 241 -23.21 9.31 -18.72
CA ASP A 241 -22.94 10.67 -18.24
C ASP A 241 -22.90 10.75 -16.70
N GLN A 242 -23.73 9.96 -16.01
CA GLN A 242 -23.72 9.86 -14.55
C GLN A 242 -22.45 9.15 -14.07
N VAL A 243 -22.04 8.07 -14.74
CA VAL A 243 -20.77 7.37 -14.46
C VAL A 243 -19.57 8.31 -14.64
N ALA A 244 -19.52 9.08 -15.72
CA ALA A 244 -18.45 10.06 -15.94
C ALA A 244 -18.44 11.16 -14.85
N THR A 245 -19.62 11.62 -14.43
CA THR A 245 -19.76 12.59 -13.34
C THR A 245 -19.28 12.03 -12.01
N LEU A 246 -19.63 10.78 -11.72
CA LEU A 246 -19.17 10.07 -10.53
C LEU A 246 -17.65 9.89 -10.53
N GLN A 247 -17.07 9.53 -11.67
CA GLN A 247 -15.62 9.37 -11.80
C GLN A 247 -14.88 10.70 -11.54
N ASP A 248 -15.38 11.81 -12.09
CA ASP A 248 -14.81 13.14 -11.85
C ASP A 248 -14.96 13.58 -10.38
N PHE A 249 -16.11 13.28 -9.75
CA PHE A 249 -16.34 13.55 -8.33
C PHE A 249 -15.32 12.80 -7.47
N LEU A 250 -15.25 11.49 -7.63
CA LEU A 250 -14.35 10.63 -6.89
C LEU A 250 -12.88 11.03 -7.12
N ALA A 251 -12.49 11.35 -8.36
CA ALA A 251 -11.12 11.78 -8.67
C ALA A 251 -10.76 13.07 -7.91
N ALA A 252 -11.64 14.06 -7.91
CA ALA A 252 -11.45 15.28 -7.12
C ALA A 252 -11.36 14.99 -5.62
N THR A 253 -12.22 14.12 -5.07
CA THR A 253 -12.22 13.71 -3.65
C THR A 253 -10.88 13.07 -3.25
N PHE A 254 -10.37 12.16 -4.07
CA PHE A 254 -9.14 11.43 -3.76
C PHE A 254 -7.86 12.25 -4.05
N ASP A 255 -7.87 13.14 -5.04
CA ASP A 255 -6.85 14.21 -5.16
C ASP A 255 -6.85 15.11 -3.92
N GLY A 256 -8.05 15.38 -3.39
CA GLY A 256 -8.34 15.87 -2.05
C GLY A 256 -7.43 15.27 -0.99
N TRP A 257 -7.53 13.96 -0.81
CA TRP A 257 -6.78 13.18 0.16
C TRP A 257 -5.27 13.21 -0.07
N ALA A 258 -4.82 13.11 -1.33
CA ALA A 258 -3.40 13.21 -1.65
C ALA A 258 -2.80 14.54 -1.17
N ALA A 259 -3.55 15.65 -1.31
CA ALA A 259 -3.12 16.94 -0.79
C ALA A 259 -3.31 17.09 0.71
N ALA A 260 -4.37 16.50 1.29
CA ALA A 260 -4.58 16.51 2.73
C ALA A 260 -3.39 15.89 3.47
N LYS A 261 -2.80 14.83 2.91
CA LYS A 261 -1.56 14.24 3.42
C LYS A 261 -0.38 15.22 3.38
N SER A 262 -0.25 16.00 2.31
CA SER A 262 0.88 16.92 2.15
C SER A 262 0.81 18.12 3.10
N ASP A 263 -0.40 18.49 3.53
CA ASP A 263 -0.63 19.58 4.46
C ASP A 263 -1.84 19.25 5.38
N PRO A 264 -1.61 18.43 6.43
CA PRO A 264 -2.68 17.98 7.32
C PRO A 264 -3.34 19.13 8.08
N ARG A 265 -2.58 20.19 8.38
CA ARG A 265 -3.11 21.38 9.05
C ARG A 265 -4.08 22.13 8.16
N ALA A 266 -3.71 22.39 6.90
CA ALA A 266 -4.63 23.03 5.95
C ALA A 266 -5.87 22.17 5.68
N ALA A 267 -5.74 20.85 5.71
CA ALA A 267 -6.87 19.93 5.60
C ALA A 267 -7.80 20.00 6.82
N ALA A 268 -7.26 20.03 8.03
CA ALA A 268 -8.02 20.23 9.25
C ALA A 268 -8.81 21.54 9.24
N ASP A 269 -8.17 22.65 8.83
CA ASP A 269 -8.86 23.94 8.65
C ASP A 269 -10.02 23.84 7.64
N ALA A 270 -9.85 23.07 6.54
CA ALA A 270 -10.89 22.88 5.54
C ALA A 270 -12.08 22.08 6.09
N VAL A 271 -11.82 21.06 6.89
CA VAL A 271 -12.84 20.27 7.58
C VAL A 271 -13.62 21.14 8.56
N MET A 272 -12.92 21.89 9.42
CA MET A 272 -13.54 22.77 10.41
C MET A 272 -14.43 23.84 9.76
N ALA A 273 -14.00 24.38 8.61
CA ALA A 273 -14.81 25.35 7.86
C ALA A 273 -16.13 24.76 7.35
N LEU A 274 -16.16 23.48 6.96
CA LEU A 274 -17.39 22.78 6.59
C LEU A 274 -18.29 22.49 7.80
N MET A 275 -17.69 22.16 8.93
CA MET A 275 -18.40 21.90 10.18
C MET A 275 -19.10 23.14 10.74
N ALA A 276 -18.54 24.34 10.54
CA ALA A 276 -19.09 25.58 11.07
C ALA A 276 -20.55 25.87 10.65
N ASN A 277 -21.01 25.24 9.56
CA ASN A 277 -22.37 25.38 9.04
C ASN A 277 -23.30 24.21 9.42
N GLN A 278 -22.86 23.30 10.28
CA GLN A 278 -23.63 22.13 10.72
C GLN A 278 -24.06 22.28 12.19
N PRO A 279 -25.15 21.60 12.64
CA PRO A 279 -25.49 21.53 14.05
C PRO A 279 -24.28 21.04 14.85
N ALA A 280 -24.03 21.66 16.00
CA ALA A 280 -22.90 21.28 16.86
C ALA A 280 -23.00 19.77 17.18
N PRO A 281 -21.96 18.96 16.88
CA PRO A 281 -21.98 17.57 17.25
C PRO A 281 -21.95 17.44 18.78
N SER A 282 -22.37 16.28 19.29
CA SER A 282 -22.29 15.92 20.71
C SER A 282 -20.87 16.04 21.27
N ASP A 283 -20.78 16.24 22.58
CA ASP A 283 -19.63 16.71 23.38
C ASP A 283 -18.41 15.77 23.46
N HIS A 284 -18.41 14.62 22.78
CA HIS A 284 -17.24 13.74 22.65
C HIS A 284 -16.20 14.20 21.60
N TRP A 285 -16.37 15.38 20.99
CA TRP A 285 -15.47 15.96 19.99
C TRP A 285 -14.64 17.12 20.55
N ASP A 286 -13.33 17.06 20.33
CA ASP A 286 -12.47 18.24 20.50
C ASP A 286 -12.52 19.06 19.19
N HIS A 287 -12.92 20.32 19.30
CA HIS A 287 -13.05 21.25 18.17
C HIS A 287 -11.75 22.00 17.85
N SER A 288 -10.64 21.63 18.49
CA SER A 288 -9.37 22.30 18.31
C SER A 288 -8.71 21.90 16.98
N LEU A 289 -8.06 22.87 16.34
CA LEU A 289 -7.26 22.62 15.15
C LEU A 289 -6.21 21.52 15.35
N PRO A 290 -5.47 21.45 16.49
CA PRO A 290 -4.56 20.35 16.76
C PRO A 290 -5.23 18.97 16.75
N PHE A 291 -6.42 18.83 17.34
CA PHE A 291 -7.15 17.56 17.32
C PHE A 291 -7.55 17.15 15.90
N HIS A 292 -8.11 18.08 15.12
CA HIS A 292 -8.48 17.81 13.74
C HIS A 292 -7.26 17.49 12.86
N GLN A 293 -6.13 18.16 13.08
CA GLN A 293 -4.87 17.86 12.38
C GLN A 293 -4.40 16.44 12.70
N ALA A 294 -4.30 16.08 13.97
CA ALA A 294 -3.90 14.74 14.39
C ALA A 294 -4.85 13.65 13.85
N SER A 295 -6.15 13.95 13.81
CA SER A 295 -7.17 13.05 13.26
C SER A 295 -6.98 12.85 11.74
N VAL A 296 -6.68 13.91 10.98
CA VAL A 296 -6.38 13.81 9.54
C VAL A 296 -5.12 12.98 9.30
N GLU A 297 -4.08 13.20 10.10
CA GLU A 297 -2.83 12.43 10.04
C GLU A 297 -3.10 10.94 10.32
N ARG A 298 -3.91 10.60 11.32
CA ARG A 298 -4.26 9.20 11.63
C ARG A 298 -5.21 8.59 10.60
N CYS A 299 -6.14 9.37 10.01
CA CYS A 299 -6.97 8.89 8.90
C CYS A 299 -6.14 8.40 7.71
N TRP A 300 -4.98 9.01 7.44
CA TRP A 300 -4.13 8.65 6.32
C TRP A 300 -3.68 7.17 6.35
N ASP A 301 -3.47 6.60 7.54
CA ASP A 301 -3.13 5.18 7.70
C ASP A 301 -4.21 4.25 7.14
N TYR A 302 -5.47 4.67 7.21
CA TYR A 302 -6.61 3.90 6.73
C TYR A 302 -6.94 4.19 5.27
N VAL A 303 -6.75 5.43 4.83
CA VAL A 303 -6.96 5.87 3.44
C VAL A 303 -5.97 5.20 2.48
N ARG A 304 -4.68 5.10 2.83
CA ARG A 304 -3.63 4.56 1.96
C ARG A 304 -3.70 3.04 1.76
N ARG A 305 -4.20 2.28 2.74
CA ARG A 305 -4.04 0.81 2.82
C ARG A 305 -5.08 0.00 2.01
N ALA A 306 -5.76 0.61 1.04
CA ALA A 306 -6.62 -0.13 0.11
C ALA A 306 -5.76 -0.95 -0.85
N ARG A 307 -5.94 -2.28 -0.84
CA ARG A 307 -5.32 -3.20 -1.83
C ARG A 307 -5.75 -2.76 -3.22
N CYS A 308 -4.75 -2.60 -4.10
CA CYS A 308 -4.79 -2.22 -5.52
C CYS A 308 -3.99 -0.95 -5.83
N ALA A 309 -2.68 -1.13 -5.91
CA ALA A 309 -1.71 -0.32 -6.63
C ALA A 309 -1.77 1.18 -6.36
N GLY A 310 -2.06 1.57 -5.11
CA GLY A 310 -1.97 2.97 -4.68
C GLY A 310 -3.07 3.88 -5.21
N LYS A 311 -4.14 3.36 -5.83
CA LYS A 311 -5.30 4.18 -6.20
C LYS A 311 -6.21 4.38 -4.99
N LEU A 312 -6.15 5.57 -4.40
CA LEU A 312 -7.06 5.98 -3.34
C LEU A 312 -8.52 5.75 -3.78
N GLY A 313 -9.33 5.24 -2.86
CA GLY A 313 -10.75 4.94 -3.15
C GLY A 313 -11.06 3.56 -3.69
N ALA A 314 -10.05 2.79 -4.15
CA ALA A 314 -10.28 1.47 -4.74
C ALA A 314 -10.86 0.46 -3.75
N ILE A 315 -11.89 -0.25 -4.21
CA ILE A 315 -12.46 -1.40 -3.50
C ILE A 315 -11.87 -2.68 -4.13
N ASP A 316 -11.20 -3.49 -3.31
CA ASP A 316 -10.74 -4.82 -3.67
C ASP A 316 -11.96 -5.75 -3.70
N GLY A 317 -12.31 -6.25 -4.89
CA GLY A 317 -13.51 -7.06 -5.06
C GLY A 317 -13.50 -8.37 -4.29
N ARG A 318 -12.33 -8.99 -4.10
CA ARG A 318 -12.20 -10.22 -3.32
C ARG A 318 -12.44 -9.94 -1.85
N ARG A 319 -11.78 -8.92 -1.29
CA ARG A 319 -11.97 -8.51 0.10
C ARG A 319 -13.38 -8.05 0.37
N TRP A 320 -13.97 -7.30 -0.57
CA TRP A 320 -15.37 -6.90 -0.50
C TRP A 320 -16.28 -8.14 -0.38
N ALA A 321 -16.07 -9.15 -1.22
CA ALA A 321 -16.83 -10.39 -1.20
C ALA A 321 -16.64 -11.16 0.12
N GLU A 322 -15.39 -11.37 0.55
CA GLU A 322 -15.08 -12.05 1.83
C GLU A 322 -15.71 -11.32 3.02
N ALA A 323 -15.68 -9.98 3.01
CA ALA A 323 -16.28 -9.15 4.05
C ALA A 323 -17.80 -9.22 4.06
N THR A 324 -18.41 -9.12 2.89
CA THR A 324 -19.87 -9.14 2.71
C THR A 324 -20.42 -10.53 3.04
N GLU A 325 -19.73 -11.61 2.64
CA GLU A 325 -20.07 -12.98 3.01
C GLU A 325 -19.96 -13.18 4.52
N TRP A 326 -18.87 -12.70 5.13
CA TRP A 326 -18.74 -12.75 6.58
C TRP A 326 -19.89 -11.99 7.24
N LEU A 327 -20.16 -10.75 6.88
CA LEU A 327 -21.25 -9.94 7.46
C LEU A 327 -22.65 -10.54 7.20
N GLY A 328 -22.88 -11.09 6.01
CA GLY A 328 -24.21 -11.43 5.49
C GLY A 328 -24.64 -12.90 5.58
N GLY A 329 -23.70 -13.85 5.70
CA GLY A 329 -23.98 -15.29 5.58
C GLY A 329 -24.05 -15.78 4.12
N SER A 330 -24.32 -17.08 3.93
CA SER A 330 -24.35 -17.74 2.61
C SER A 330 -25.51 -17.22 1.74
N GLY A 331 -25.18 -16.66 0.56
CA GLY A 331 -26.13 -16.04 -0.38
C GLY A 331 -25.88 -14.54 -0.64
N GLY A 332 -24.70 -14.03 -0.29
CA GLY A 332 -24.32 -12.61 -0.26
C GLY A 332 -24.91 -11.69 -1.34
N VAL A 333 -25.41 -10.54 -0.92
CA VAL A 333 -25.91 -9.50 -1.83
C VAL A 333 -24.70 -8.82 -2.50
N GLN A 334 -24.48 -9.10 -3.79
CA GLN A 334 -23.49 -8.36 -4.56
C GLN A 334 -23.98 -6.92 -4.79
N SER A 335 -23.28 -5.97 -4.18
CA SER A 335 -23.54 -4.53 -4.33
C SER A 335 -22.30 -3.77 -4.80
N LEU A 336 -21.20 -4.45 -5.12
CA LEU A 336 -20.04 -3.77 -5.68
C LEU A 336 -20.22 -3.57 -7.19
N ASP A 337 -20.01 -2.36 -7.67
CA ASP A 337 -19.76 -2.10 -9.08
C ASP A 337 -18.26 -1.78 -9.27
N PRO A 338 -17.44 -2.79 -9.61
CA PRO A 338 -16.01 -2.57 -9.79
C PRO A 338 -15.69 -1.77 -11.05
N ALA A 339 -16.63 -1.61 -12.00
CA ALA A 339 -16.34 -0.92 -13.26
C ALA A 339 -16.20 0.60 -13.08
N VAL A 340 -16.88 1.17 -12.09
CA VAL A 340 -16.84 2.62 -11.80
C VAL A 340 -15.45 3.05 -11.31
N TRP A 341 -14.87 2.27 -10.40
CA TRP A 341 -13.62 2.60 -9.71
C TRP A 341 -12.68 1.40 -9.68
N ALA A 342 -12.55 0.74 -10.83
CA ALA A 342 -11.65 -0.40 -10.98
C ALA A 342 -10.25 0.00 -10.52
N SER A 343 -9.62 -0.93 -9.80
CA SER A 343 -8.18 -0.96 -9.76
C SER A 343 -7.69 -1.00 -11.19
N ASP A 344 -6.75 -0.11 -11.50
CA ASP A 344 -6.14 -0.08 -12.81
C ASP A 344 -5.58 -1.50 -13.07
N PRO A 345 -6.13 -2.27 -14.04
CA PRO A 345 -5.72 -3.66 -14.23
C PRO A 345 -4.22 -3.76 -14.59
N LEU A 346 -3.64 -2.65 -15.04
CA LEU A 346 -2.29 -2.50 -15.55
C LEU A 346 -1.31 -2.13 -14.45
N LEU A 347 -1.81 -1.57 -13.34
CA LEU A 347 -1.01 -1.28 -12.16
C LEU A 347 -1.19 -2.41 -11.13
N GLY A 348 -0.08 -3.08 -10.80
CA GLY A 348 -0.02 -4.03 -9.69
C GLY A 348 0.89 -3.54 -8.58
N ASP A 349 0.46 -3.68 -7.32
CA ASP A 349 1.38 -3.58 -6.18
C ASP A 349 1.94 -4.96 -5.82
N GLY A 350 3.16 -4.96 -5.26
CA GLY A 350 3.75 -6.15 -4.66
C GLY A 350 3.01 -6.62 -3.40
N ASP A 351 2.25 -5.73 -2.75
CA ASP A 351 1.56 -5.99 -1.48
C ASP A 351 0.45 -7.04 -1.64
N SER A 352 -0.28 -7.02 -2.75
CA SER A 352 -1.33 -7.99 -3.07
C SER A 352 -0.75 -9.40 -3.31
N LEU A 353 0.38 -9.48 -4.02
CA LEU A 353 1.13 -10.73 -4.17
C LEU A 353 1.64 -11.22 -2.81
N ALA A 354 2.30 -10.34 -2.05
CA ALA A 354 2.87 -10.67 -0.76
C ALA A 354 1.80 -11.21 0.20
N ALA A 355 0.63 -10.57 0.26
CA ALA A 355 -0.47 -11.06 1.06
C ALA A 355 -0.96 -12.45 0.63
N SER A 356 -1.13 -12.68 -0.68
CA SER A 356 -1.52 -14.01 -1.17
C SER A 356 -0.47 -15.08 -0.84
N ILE A 357 0.82 -14.74 -0.85
CA ILE A 357 1.90 -15.64 -0.44
C ILE A 357 1.80 -15.93 1.06
N LEU A 358 1.62 -14.89 1.88
CA LEU A 358 1.52 -15.02 3.34
C LEU A 358 0.31 -15.85 3.79
N ASP A 359 -0.84 -15.72 3.12
CA ASP A 359 -2.02 -16.57 3.37
C ASP A 359 -1.69 -18.06 3.09
N LYS A 360 -0.96 -18.34 2.00
CA LYS A 360 -0.52 -19.71 1.66
C LYS A 360 0.51 -20.23 2.68
N VAL A 361 1.39 -19.36 3.17
CA VAL A 361 2.35 -19.70 4.23
C VAL A 361 1.60 -20.08 5.50
N ALA A 362 0.64 -19.28 5.94
CA ALA A 362 -0.16 -19.56 7.14
C ALA A 362 -0.92 -20.89 7.03
N ALA A 363 -1.55 -21.15 5.88
CA ALA A 363 -2.25 -22.42 5.64
C ALA A 363 -1.28 -23.63 5.67
N LYS A 364 -0.10 -23.51 5.06
CA LYS A 364 0.92 -24.57 5.09
C LYS A 364 1.50 -24.78 6.49
N ALA A 365 1.77 -23.71 7.23
CA ALA A 365 2.28 -23.79 8.59
C ALA A 365 1.27 -24.49 9.52
N ALA A 366 -0.02 -24.19 9.37
CA ALA A 366 -1.09 -24.88 10.10
C ALA A 366 -1.14 -26.39 9.77
N ALA A 367 -1.00 -26.76 8.49
CA ALA A 367 -0.95 -28.16 8.08
C ALA A 367 0.25 -28.90 8.68
N VAL A 368 1.45 -28.32 8.59
CA VAL A 368 2.68 -28.90 9.20
C VAL A 368 2.53 -29.07 10.70
N ARG A 369 1.94 -28.08 11.38
CA ARG A 369 1.66 -28.15 12.82
C ARG A 369 0.70 -29.28 13.16
N SER A 370 -0.36 -29.47 12.36
CA SER A 370 -1.31 -30.57 12.55
C SER A 370 -0.67 -31.94 12.35
N GLU A 371 0.26 -32.07 11.41
CA GLU A 371 0.93 -33.33 11.09
C GLU A 371 2.04 -33.70 12.09
N ARG A 372 2.87 -32.73 12.50
CA ARG A 372 4.07 -32.97 13.31
C ARG A 372 3.89 -32.64 14.79
N GLY A 373 2.78 -32.01 15.16
CA GLY A 373 2.56 -31.46 16.50
C GLY A 373 3.39 -30.20 16.80
N GLN A 374 4.20 -29.73 15.85
CA GLN A 374 5.04 -28.54 15.97
C GLN A 374 4.98 -27.73 14.67
N PRO A 375 4.94 -26.39 14.75
CA PRO A 375 5.03 -25.51 13.58
C PRO A 375 6.39 -25.64 12.88
N PRO A 376 6.47 -25.26 11.58
CA PRO A 376 7.75 -25.22 10.86
C PRO A 376 8.69 -24.20 11.49
N ARG A 377 10.01 -24.47 11.41
CA ARG A 377 11.04 -23.60 11.98
C ARG A 377 11.95 -22.98 10.92
N LEU A 378 12.15 -21.67 11.00
CA LEU A 378 13.09 -20.90 10.17
C LEU A 378 14.28 -20.45 11.01
N GLY A 379 15.50 -20.83 10.61
CA GLY A 379 16.74 -20.27 11.17
C GLY A 379 17.11 -18.98 10.44
N LEU A 380 17.07 -17.84 11.14
CA LEU A 380 17.44 -16.54 10.58
C LEU A 380 18.79 -16.11 11.14
N VAL A 381 19.81 -16.03 10.30
CA VAL A 381 21.20 -15.80 10.73
C VAL A 381 21.68 -14.43 10.27
N THR A 382 22.21 -13.64 11.21
CA THR A 382 22.93 -12.39 10.93
C THR A 382 24.38 -12.49 11.40
N VAL A 383 25.29 -11.73 10.78
CA VAL A 383 26.71 -11.65 11.20
C VAL A 383 27.14 -10.19 11.27
N GLY A 384 27.38 -9.71 12.49
CA GLY A 384 27.65 -8.32 12.82
C GLY A 384 26.41 -7.51 13.14
N GLU A 385 26.61 -6.40 13.86
CA GLU A 385 25.59 -5.36 13.95
C GLU A 385 25.56 -4.62 12.60
N LEU A 386 24.36 -4.41 12.04
CA LEU A 386 24.15 -3.59 10.84
C LEU A 386 24.23 -2.09 11.18
N ALA A 387 25.28 -1.68 11.87
CA ALA A 387 25.59 -0.30 12.22
C ALA A 387 27.06 0.01 11.89
N GLU A 388 27.23 0.95 10.96
CA GLU A 388 28.49 1.61 10.59
C GLU A 388 29.62 0.70 10.07
N GLY A 389 29.49 0.30 8.80
CA GLY A 389 30.63 -0.22 8.04
C GLY A 389 31.76 0.81 8.02
N HIS A 390 32.88 0.49 8.65
CA HIS A 390 34.12 1.23 8.55
C HIS A 390 34.56 1.34 7.08
N THR A 391 34.40 2.53 6.49
CA THR A 391 35.10 2.91 5.25
C THR A 391 36.49 3.40 5.61
N SER A 392 37.52 2.71 5.10
CA SER A 392 38.88 3.22 5.08
C SER A 392 38.95 4.53 4.28
N ALA A 393 39.47 5.56 4.94
CA ALA A 393 39.46 6.94 4.49
C ALA A 393 40.36 7.22 3.26
N GLY A 394 39.83 8.03 2.34
CA GLY A 394 40.57 8.74 1.28
C GLY A 394 39.86 10.06 0.97
N ALA A 395 40.40 11.15 1.50
CA ALA A 395 39.81 12.49 1.65
C ALA A 395 39.35 13.23 0.37
N SER A 396 38.27 14.02 0.47
CA SER A 396 38.33 15.50 0.38
C SER A 396 36.97 16.17 0.62
N SER A 397 37.05 17.39 1.16
CA SER A 397 36.06 18.17 1.92
C SER A 397 35.01 18.93 1.10
N ARG A 398 33.86 19.23 1.73
CA ARG A 398 33.24 20.59 1.83
C ARG A 398 31.99 20.56 2.72
N GLU A 399 31.95 21.51 3.67
CA GLU A 399 30.91 21.71 4.69
C GLU A 399 29.61 22.29 4.13
N ALA A 400 28.48 21.96 4.77
CA ALA A 400 27.25 22.75 4.72
C ALA A 400 26.59 22.79 6.11
N ILE A 401 26.28 24.01 6.56
CA ILE A 401 25.74 24.40 7.87
C ILE A 401 24.20 24.38 7.83
N ALA A 402 23.55 23.75 8.81
CA ALA A 402 22.13 23.93 9.16
C ALA A 402 21.91 23.67 10.67
N PRO A 403 20.93 24.31 11.32
CA PRO A 403 20.87 24.49 12.78
C PRO A 403 20.51 23.20 13.53
N ALA A 404 21.12 23.03 14.70
CA ALA A 404 20.89 21.90 15.59
C ALA A 404 19.59 22.06 16.40
N GLY A 405 18.75 21.03 16.38
CA GLY A 405 17.61 20.86 17.28
C GLY A 405 16.29 20.63 16.55
N GLN A 406 15.69 19.45 16.78
CA GLN A 406 14.42 18.92 16.23
C GLN A 406 14.53 18.09 14.93
N SER A 407 15.08 16.88 15.05
CA SER A 407 14.76 15.74 14.17
C SER A 407 15.09 14.43 14.88
N TRP A 408 14.14 13.48 14.92
CA TRP A 408 14.35 12.11 15.42
C TRP A 408 15.07 11.19 14.41
N PHE A 409 15.52 11.74 13.28
CA PHE A 409 16.55 11.18 12.41
C PHE A 409 17.43 12.32 11.90
N ASN A 410 18.59 12.53 12.52
CA ASN A 410 19.60 13.41 11.94
C ASN A 410 20.24 12.71 10.73
N LYS A 411 19.95 13.23 9.53
CA LYS A 411 20.71 12.98 8.30
C LYS A 411 21.84 14.00 8.20
N ALA A 412 22.91 13.80 8.96
CA ALA A 412 24.19 14.38 8.60
C ALA A 412 24.85 13.43 7.58
N GLY A 413 24.85 13.83 6.30
CA GLY A 413 25.60 13.13 5.25
C GLY A 413 24.78 12.75 4.02
N LEU A 414 24.07 13.70 3.41
CA LEU A 414 23.93 13.64 1.95
C LEU A 414 24.85 14.72 1.38
N LEU A 415 25.81 14.25 0.57
CA LEU A 415 26.80 14.98 -0.23
C LEU A 415 28.18 15.19 0.41
N ALA A 416 28.93 14.09 0.53
CA ALA A 416 30.32 14.08 0.07
C ALA A 416 30.49 12.87 -0.87
N GLY A 417 31.04 13.11 -2.06
CA GLY A 417 31.01 12.18 -3.20
C GLY A 417 31.75 10.85 -2.99
N GLY A 418 31.27 9.82 -3.68
CA GLY A 418 31.95 8.54 -3.83
C GLY A 418 30.95 7.39 -3.99
N ALA A 419 31.11 6.58 -5.05
CA ALA A 419 30.26 5.42 -5.28
C ALA A 419 30.58 4.31 -4.24
N ALA A 420 29.76 4.18 -3.19
CA ALA A 420 29.84 3.02 -2.27
C ALA A 420 28.56 2.68 -1.45
N ASP A 421 27.51 3.50 -1.41
CA ASP A 421 26.43 3.37 -0.39
C ASP A 421 25.17 2.54 -0.76
N TRP A 422 25.28 1.50 -1.60
CA TRP A 422 24.09 0.74 -2.04
C TRP A 422 23.74 -0.50 -1.20
N LEU A 423 24.65 -0.98 -0.34
CA LEU A 423 24.47 -2.22 0.43
C LEU A 423 23.83 -2.02 1.81
N THR A 424 23.86 -0.80 2.35
CA THR A 424 23.49 -0.54 3.76
C THR A 424 22.00 -0.24 3.96
N LEU A 425 21.28 0.17 2.92
CA LEU A 425 19.89 0.63 3.03
C LEU A 425 18.82 -0.46 2.85
N ALA A 426 19.16 -1.60 2.25
CA ALA A 426 18.22 -2.73 2.09
C ALA A 426 18.10 -3.59 3.35
N HIS A 427 19.04 -3.49 4.29
CA HIS A 427 19.21 -4.44 5.39
C HIS A 427 19.52 -3.73 6.71
N SER A 428 18.55 -2.97 7.22
CA SER A 428 18.63 -2.46 8.58
C SER A 428 18.25 -3.55 9.60
N PRO A 429 18.62 -3.42 10.90
CA PRO A 429 18.08 -4.26 11.98
C PRO A 429 16.54 -4.34 11.97
N ARG A 430 15.86 -3.32 11.42
CA ARG A 430 14.42 -3.31 11.22
C ARG A 430 13.92 -4.34 10.21
N SER A 431 14.70 -4.65 9.17
CA SER A 431 14.32 -5.65 8.15
C SER A 431 14.29 -7.07 8.72
N VAL A 432 15.27 -7.42 9.56
CA VAL A 432 15.37 -8.71 10.26
C VAL A 432 14.21 -8.86 11.25
N ALA A 433 13.96 -7.85 12.10
CA ALA A 433 12.84 -7.85 13.02
C ALA A 433 11.48 -7.94 12.29
N THR A 434 11.34 -7.27 11.14
CA THR A 434 10.12 -7.33 10.32
C THR A 434 9.91 -8.73 9.73
N GLN A 435 10.97 -9.38 9.24
CA GLN A 435 10.89 -10.74 8.70
C GLN A 435 10.58 -11.76 9.79
N ALA A 436 11.21 -11.65 10.96
CA ALA A 436 10.93 -12.51 12.11
C ALA A 436 9.46 -12.38 12.56
N ALA A 437 9.00 -11.14 12.79
CA ALA A 437 7.62 -10.87 13.18
C ALA A 437 6.61 -11.34 12.12
N ALA A 438 6.95 -11.22 10.83
CA ALA A 438 6.11 -11.74 9.75
C ALA A 438 6.02 -13.28 9.78
N GLY A 439 7.12 -13.98 10.00
CA GLY A 439 7.11 -15.44 10.14
C GLY A 439 6.24 -15.90 11.31
N GLU A 440 6.46 -15.33 12.49
CA GLU A 440 5.73 -15.67 13.72
C GLU A 440 4.23 -15.40 13.56
N LYS A 441 3.86 -14.25 13.00
CA LYS A 441 2.47 -13.88 12.73
C LYS A 441 1.74 -14.91 11.86
N HIS A 442 2.45 -15.61 10.97
CA HIS A 442 1.88 -16.61 10.07
C HIS A 442 2.20 -18.05 10.49
N GLY A 443 2.53 -18.26 11.76
CA GLY A 443 2.65 -19.59 12.36
C GLY A 443 3.97 -20.32 12.09
N VAL A 444 5.01 -19.60 11.69
CA VAL A 444 6.39 -20.12 11.57
C VAL A 444 7.17 -19.75 12.83
N LEU A 445 7.85 -20.72 13.46
CA LEU A 445 8.79 -20.40 14.53
C LEU A 445 10.08 -19.85 13.93
N VAL A 446 10.47 -18.65 14.35
CA VAL A 446 11.71 -18.04 13.90
C VAL A 446 12.76 -18.19 14.98
N GLU A 447 13.86 -18.85 14.63
CA GLU A 447 15.03 -18.99 15.48
C GLU A 447 16.10 -18.02 14.97
N GLN A 448 16.15 -16.84 15.57
CA GLN A 448 17.12 -15.81 15.21
C GLN A 448 18.47 -16.09 15.88
N LEU A 449 19.53 -16.07 15.07
CA LEU A 449 20.91 -16.24 15.50
C LEU A 449 21.73 -15.03 15.03
N ASP A 450 22.00 -14.12 15.97
CA ASP A 450 22.82 -12.94 15.73
C ASP A 450 24.27 -13.22 16.13
N LEU A 451 25.13 -13.40 15.14
CA LEU A 451 26.55 -13.65 15.33
C LEU A 451 27.32 -12.33 15.37
N PRO A 452 28.38 -12.20 16.17
CA PRO A 452 29.15 -10.95 16.24
C PRO A 452 29.88 -10.66 14.92
N TYR A 453 30.24 -9.40 14.68
CA TYR A 453 30.98 -9.01 13.47
C TYR A 453 32.29 -9.78 13.36
N SER A 454 32.95 -10.06 14.48
CA SER A 454 34.20 -10.81 14.56
C SER A 454 34.10 -12.31 14.23
N THR A 455 32.90 -12.84 13.96
CA THR A 455 32.71 -14.26 13.61
C THR A 455 33.54 -14.64 12.39
N ALA A 456 34.35 -15.69 12.54
CA ALA A 456 35.15 -16.25 11.47
C ALA A 456 34.31 -17.22 10.61
N THR A 457 34.74 -17.45 9.37
CA THR A 457 34.09 -18.40 8.45
C THR A 457 33.84 -19.78 9.09
N PRO A 458 34.80 -20.45 9.76
CA PRO A 458 34.56 -21.77 10.34
C PRO A 458 33.45 -21.79 11.40
N ASP A 459 33.33 -20.73 12.19
CA ASP A 459 32.32 -20.61 13.24
C ASP A 459 30.92 -20.42 12.63
N LEU A 460 30.82 -19.60 11.57
CA LEU A 460 29.59 -19.43 10.81
C LEU A 460 29.16 -20.76 10.15
N LEU A 461 30.10 -21.50 9.57
CA LEU A 461 29.80 -22.82 8.98
C LEU A 461 29.29 -23.81 10.03
N ALA A 462 29.89 -23.82 11.23
CA ALA A 462 29.44 -24.66 12.34
C ALA A 462 28.03 -24.28 12.81
N ALA A 463 27.73 -22.97 12.87
CA ALA A 463 26.40 -22.46 13.21
C ALA A 463 25.34 -22.89 12.18
N LEU A 464 25.62 -22.74 10.88
CA LEU A 464 24.74 -23.17 9.80
C LEU A 464 24.49 -24.69 9.84
N ALA A 465 25.54 -25.49 10.10
CA ALA A 465 25.41 -26.93 10.27
C ALA A 465 24.55 -27.30 11.49
N ALA A 466 24.66 -26.57 12.60
CA ALA A 466 23.80 -26.79 13.77
C ALA A 466 22.32 -26.47 13.46
N LEU A 467 22.05 -25.35 12.80
CA LEU A 467 20.69 -24.96 12.38
C LEU A 467 20.07 -25.98 11.42
N SER A 468 20.85 -26.52 10.48
CA SER A 468 20.36 -27.48 9.48
C SER A 468 19.76 -28.77 10.06
N ARG A 469 20.10 -29.11 11.31
CA ARG A 469 19.55 -30.29 12.00
C ARG A 469 18.22 -30.03 12.70
N ARG A 470 17.84 -28.76 12.88
CA ARG A 470 16.69 -28.37 13.71
C ARG A 470 15.72 -27.40 13.05
N CYS A 471 16.05 -26.84 11.89
CA CYS A 471 15.21 -25.93 11.14
C CYS A 471 14.74 -26.57 9.82
N ASP A 472 13.54 -26.19 9.38
CA ASP A 472 12.95 -26.55 8.09
C ASP A 472 13.38 -25.59 6.96
N GLY A 473 13.95 -24.43 7.32
CA GLY A 473 14.55 -23.48 6.39
C GLY A 473 15.62 -22.64 7.09
N ILE A 474 16.57 -22.12 6.32
CA ILE A 474 17.65 -21.25 6.78
C ILE A 474 17.75 -20.05 5.85
N GLN A 475 17.73 -18.86 6.45
CA GLN A 475 17.99 -17.60 5.80
C GLN A 475 19.28 -17.01 6.39
N LEU A 476 20.31 -16.91 5.56
CA LEU A 476 21.57 -16.23 5.92
C LEU A 476 21.55 -14.82 5.35
N MET A 477 21.45 -13.82 6.23
CA MET A 477 21.34 -12.43 5.83
C MET A 477 22.62 -11.93 5.16
N TRP A 478 22.44 -11.19 4.07
CA TRP A 478 23.48 -10.44 3.39
C TRP A 478 23.45 -8.94 3.78
N PRO A 479 24.57 -8.21 3.61
CA PRO A 479 25.90 -8.73 3.28
C PRO A 479 26.58 -9.38 4.48
N LEU A 480 27.45 -10.35 4.20
CA LEU A 480 28.38 -10.87 5.18
C LEU A 480 29.57 -9.91 5.34
N PRO A 481 30.20 -9.84 6.53
CA PRO A 481 31.44 -9.09 6.73
C PRO A 481 32.54 -9.49 5.74
N ALA A 482 33.40 -8.55 5.38
CA ALA A 482 34.41 -8.76 4.33
C ALA A 482 35.43 -9.87 4.63
N HIS A 483 35.65 -10.20 5.91
CA HIS A 483 36.55 -11.29 6.32
C HIS A 483 35.88 -12.67 6.29
N VAL A 484 34.57 -12.75 6.11
CA VAL A 484 33.84 -14.01 5.96
C VAL A 484 33.90 -14.42 4.48
N ASP A 485 34.26 -15.68 4.23
CA ASP A 485 34.19 -16.27 2.89
C ASP A 485 32.72 -16.49 2.53
N ALA A 486 32.15 -15.54 1.80
CA ALA A 486 30.77 -15.57 1.36
C ALA A 486 30.46 -16.80 0.49
N VAL A 487 31.40 -17.28 -0.32
CA VAL A 487 31.21 -18.45 -1.19
C VAL A 487 30.98 -19.68 -0.33
N ALA A 488 31.86 -19.87 0.65
CA ALA A 488 31.80 -20.98 1.58
C ALA A 488 30.55 -20.89 2.47
N ALA A 489 30.27 -19.71 3.02
CA ALA A 489 29.14 -19.49 3.93
C ALA A 489 27.78 -19.74 3.25
N TYR A 490 27.50 -19.07 2.13
CA TYR A 490 26.24 -19.28 1.40
C TYR A 490 26.14 -20.69 0.80
N GLY A 491 27.28 -21.29 0.41
CA GLY A 491 27.32 -22.66 -0.11
C GLY A 491 27.12 -23.75 0.95
N ALA A 492 27.18 -23.39 2.24
CA ALA A 492 27.01 -24.32 3.35
C ALA A 492 25.58 -24.43 3.88
N VAL A 493 24.70 -23.49 3.52
CA VAL A 493 23.25 -23.69 3.66
C VAL A 493 22.90 -24.95 2.84
N PRO A 494 22.10 -25.91 3.32
CA PRO A 494 21.73 -27.06 2.49
C PRO A 494 20.68 -26.69 1.42
N PRO A 495 20.74 -27.22 0.18
CA PRO A 495 19.83 -26.78 -0.90
C PRO A 495 18.34 -26.95 -0.61
N HIS A 496 17.99 -27.96 0.19
CA HIS A 496 16.60 -28.24 0.57
C HIS A 496 16.10 -27.37 1.72
N LEU A 497 17.00 -26.61 2.38
CA LEU A 497 16.70 -25.66 3.45
C LEU A 497 16.95 -24.21 3.02
N ASP A 498 17.37 -23.98 1.78
CA ASP A 498 17.70 -22.63 1.27
C ASP A 498 16.41 -21.90 0.89
N VAL A 499 15.95 -21.02 1.78
CA VAL A 499 14.71 -20.25 1.56
C VAL A 499 14.93 -18.89 0.91
N ASP A 500 16.20 -18.46 0.74
CA ASP A 500 16.56 -17.13 0.24
C ASP A 500 17.42 -17.16 -1.04
N GLY A 501 17.82 -18.35 -1.49
CA GLY A 501 18.64 -18.52 -2.69
C GLY A 501 20.14 -18.32 -2.45
N ALA A 502 20.62 -18.59 -1.24
CA ALA A 502 22.03 -18.55 -0.86
C ALA A 502 22.93 -19.33 -1.85
N HIS A 503 22.49 -20.49 -2.31
CA HIS A 503 23.27 -21.29 -3.28
C HIS A 503 23.49 -20.60 -4.61
N PHE A 504 22.52 -19.81 -5.06
CA PHE A 504 22.66 -19.05 -6.30
C PHE A 504 23.78 -18.02 -6.15
N VAL A 505 23.79 -17.34 -5.00
CA VAL A 505 24.81 -16.34 -4.66
C VAL A 505 26.19 -17.00 -4.63
N SER A 506 26.36 -18.09 -3.87
CA SER A 506 27.61 -18.86 -3.79
C SER A 506 28.13 -19.29 -5.18
N ARG A 507 27.25 -19.86 -6.02
CA ARG A 507 27.63 -20.33 -7.37
C ARG A 507 27.93 -19.19 -8.35
N SER A 508 27.34 -18.01 -8.15
CA SER A 508 27.68 -16.81 -8.93
C SER A 508 29.08 -16.30 -8.63
N GLU A 509 29.63 -16.59 -7.44
CA GLU A 509 30.99 -16.19 -7.05
C GLU A 509 32.07 -17.08 -7.66
N TYR A 510 31.77 -18.37 -7.84
CA TYR A 510 32.77 -19.35 -8.25
C TYR A 510 32.99 -19.42 -9.77
N ASN A 511 32.01 -19.02 -10.58
CA ASN A 511 32.10 -19.07 -12.04
C ASN A 511 31.55 -17.79 -12.65
N GLY A 512 32.42 -16.96 -13.23
CA GLY A 512 32.07 -15.74 -13.96
C GLY A 512 31.17 -15.95 -15.19
N GLY A 513 29.92 -16.36 -15.00
CA GLY A 513 28.85 -16.21 -16.00
C GLY A 513 28.09 -17.46 -16.47
N SER A 514 27.97 -18.55 -15.71
CA SER A 514 27.08 -19.65 -16.16
C SER A 514 26.37 -20.40 -15.03
N CYS A 515 25.31 -19.78 -14.51
CA CYS A 515 24.28 -20.46 -13.72
C CYS A 515 23.24 -21.17 -14.62
N VAL A 516 23.25 -20.86 -15.94
CA VAL A 516 22.20 -21.23 -16.91
C VAL A 516 22.28 -22.71 -17.34
N GLY A 517 23.45 -23.33 -17.28
CA GLY A 517 23.67 -24.67 -17.86
C GLY A 517 23.29 -25.88 -16.99
N ARG A 518 23.10 -25.72 -15.67
CA ARG A 518 22.91 -26.87 -14.75
C ARG A 518 21.52 -26.96 -14.10
N THR A 519 20.73 -25.88 -14.08
CA THR A 519 19.34 -25.95 -13.58
C THR A 519 18.39 -26.61 -14.58
N SER A 520 18.72 -26.59 -15.89
CA SER A 520 17.89 -27.16 -16.97
C SER A 520 18.24 -28.61 -17.34
N ARG A 521 19.40 -29.15 -16.92
CA ARG A 521 19.87 -30.50 -17.30
C ARG A 521 20.03 -31.49 -16.15
N ASP A 522 19.73 -31.09 -14.92
CA ASP A 522 19.73 -32.01 -13.79
C ASP A 522 18.30 -32.53 -13.55
N PRO A 523 17.98 -33.77 -13.93
CA PRO A 523 16.61 -34.30 -13.91
C PRO A 523 16.12 -34.67 -12.50
N ARG A 524 16.88 -34.28 -11.45
CA ARG A 524 16.49 -34.56 -10.06
C ARG A 524 15.28 -33.70 -9.67
N PRO A 525 14.13 -34.32 -9.31
CA PRO A 525 12.98 -33.59 -8.77
C PRO A 525 13.42 -32.92 -7.46
N GLY A 526 13.42 -31.59 -7.40
CA GLY A 526 13.78 -30.85 -6.18
C GLY A 526 14.55 -29.53 -6.36
N LEU A 527 15.05 -29.22 -7.56
CA LEU A 527 15.76 -27.94 -7.84
C LEU A 527 14.81 -26.73 -8.03
N ARG A 528 13.52 -26.84 -7.66
CA ARG A 528 12.55 -25.74 -7.54
C ARG A 528 12.77 -24.92 -6.25
N GLY A 529 14.02 -24.52 -5.97
CA GLY A 529 14.36 -23.89 -4.67
C GLY A 529 15.70 -23.17 -4.64
N CYS A 530 16.15 -22.61 -5.76
CA CYS A 530 17.45 -21.92 -5.81
C CYS A 530 17.39 -20.55 -6.49
N LEU A 531 16.20 -19.99 -6.78
CA LEU A 531 16.11 -18.62 -7.27
C LEU A 531 15.99 -17.70 -6.05
N PRO A 532 16.74 -16.59 -5.95
CA PRO A 532 16.53 -15.64 -4.87
C PRO A 532 15.09 -15.10 -4.86
N VAL A 533 14.58 -14.79 -3.67
CA VAL A 533 13.15 -14.49 -3.44
C VAL A 533 12.64 -13.30 -4.24
N THR A 534 13.49 -12.31 -4.50
CA THR A 534 13.11 -11.10 -5.23
C THR A 534 12.92 -11.37 -6.74
N PRO A 535 13.88 -11.97 -7.46
CA PRO A 535 13.65 -12.49 -8.81
C PRO A 535 12.44 -13.41 -8.93
N GLU A 536 12.21 -14.29 -7.95
CA GLU A 536 11.03 -15.17 -7.96
C GLU A 536 9.73 -14.36 -7.85
N ALA A 537 9.67 -13.38 -6.93
CA ALA A 537 8.53 -12.49 -6.78
C ALA A 537 8.23 -11.73 -8.08
N VAL A 538 9.25 -11.24 -8.79
CA VAL A 538 9.08 -10.58 -10.09
C VAL A 538 8.45 -11.51 -11.12
N LEU A 539 8.91 -12.76 -11.23
CA LEU A 539 8.31 -13.74 -12.14
C LEU A 539 6.86 -14.06 -11.76
N GLN A 540 6.57 -14.23 -10.48
CA GLN A 540 5.21 -14.47 -9.99
C GLN A 540 4.30 -13.27 -10.29
N LEU A 541 4.78 -12.02 -10.13
CA LEU A 541 4.04 -10.81 -10.50
C LEU A 541 3.70 -10.79 -11.99
N LEU A 542 4.71 -11.01 -12.84
CA LEU A 542 4.54 -11.03 -14.30
C LEU A 542 3.54 -12.12 -14.73
N GLN A 543 3.65 -13.31 -14.15
CA GLN A 543 2.74 -14.42 -14.44
C GLN A 543 1.30 -14.14 -13.98
N GLN A 544 1.11 -13.59 -12.78
CA GLN A 544 -0.22 -13.23 -12.26
C GLN A 544 -0.91 -12.16 -13.12
N ARG A 545 -0.11 -11.32 -13.78
CA ARG A 545 -0.58 -10.29 -14.71
C ARG A 545 -0.71 -10.79 -16.16
N GLY A 546 -0.49 -12.08 -16.40
CA GLY A 546 -0.63 -12.67 -17.73
C GLY A 546 0.42 -12.19 -18.74
N VAL A 547 1.57 -11.68 -18.28
CA VAL A 547 2.64 -11.22 -19.16
C VAL A 547 3.30 -12.44 -19.82
N ALA A 548 3.26 -12.48 -21.16
CA ALA A 548 3.91 -13.54 -21.92
C ALA A 548 5.43 -13.33 -21.95
N LEU A 549 6.18 -14.26 -21.33
CA LEU A 549 7.65 -14.19 -21.29
C LEU A 549 8.32 -14.89 -22.47
N ALA A 550 7.78 -16.02 -22.94
CA ALA A 550 8.36 -16.76 -24.04
C ALA A 550 8.37 -15.93 -25.34
N GLY A 551 9.54 -15.77 -25.95
CA GLY A 551 9.74 -14.96 -27.16
C GLY A 551 9.74 -13.44 -26.92
N SER A 552 9.51 -12.97 -25.69
CA SER A 552 9.56 -11.54 -25.36
C SER A 552 11.00 -11.03 -25.28
N HIS A 553 11.21 -9.73 -25.49
CA HIS A 553 12.46 -9.06 -25.16
C HIS A 553 12.37 -8.44 -23.76
N ALA A 554 13.09 -9.03 -22.79
CA ALA A 554 13.16 -8.55 -21.43
C ALA A 554 14.46 -7.76 -21.18
N LEU A 555 14.33 -6.54 -20.66
CA LEU A 555 15.42 -5.68 -20.22
C LEU A 555 15.49 -5.66 -18.70
N VAL A 556 16.62 -6.11 -18.13
CA VAL A 556 16.92 -5.98 -16.71
C VAL A 556 17.89 -4.81 -16.51
N ILE A 557 17.49 -3.80 -15.75
CA ILE A 557 18.31 -2.61 -15.43
C ILE A 557 18.86 -2.79 -14.01
N GLY A 558 20.14 -3.14 -13.92
CA GLY A 558 20.79 -3.56 -12.68
C GLY A 558 21.32 -4.99 -12.83
N ARG A 559 22.53 -5.22 -12.32
CA ARG A 559 23.22 -6.52 -12.42
C ARG A 559 23.74 -7.01 -11.07
N SER A 560 23.04 -6.64 -10.00
CA SER A 560 23.39 -7.11 -8.65
C SER A 560 23.37 -8.63 -8.60
N ARG A 561 24.09 -9.18 -7.63
CA ARG A 561 24.28 -10.63 -7.47
C ARG A 561 23.04 -11.32 -6.91
N ILE A 562 22.25 -10.56 -6.16
CA ILE A 562 21.04 -11.03 -5.46
C ILE A 562 19.76 -10.80 -6.26
N VAL A 563 19.71 -9.80 -7.16
CA VAL A 563 18.50 -9.47 -7.92
C VAL A 563 18.76 -9.51 -9.42
N GLY A 564 19.53 -8.56 -9.96
CA GLY A 564 19.60 -8.34 -11.40
C GLY A 564 20.12 -9.53 -12.21
N SER A 565 21.23 -10.13 -11.78
CA SER A 565 21.82 -11.28 -12.46
C SER A 565 20.97 -12.55 -12.38
N PRO A 566 20.45 -12.97 -11.20
CA PRO A 566 19.51 -14.08 -11.13
C PRO A 566 18.21 -13.84 -11.90
N LEU A 567 17.67 -12.63 -11.87
CA LEU A 567 16.46 -12.29 -12.63
C LEU A 567 16.68 -12.44 -14.13
N ALA A 568 17.80 -11.94 -14.65
CA ALA A 568 18.16 -12.11 -16.06
C ALA A 568 18.25 -13.60 -16.45
N ALA A 569 18.86 -14.42 -15.60
CA ALA A 569 18.94 -15.86 -15.84
C ALA A 569 17.56 -16.55 -15.79
N ALA A 570 16.68 -16.11 -14.88
CA ALA A 570 15.35 -16.68 -14.72
C ALA A 570 14.41 -16.30 -15.88
N LEU A 571 14.49 -15.07 -16.37
CA LEU A 571 13.78 -14.62 -17.57
C LEU A 571 14.26 -15.37 -18.82
N LEU A 572 15.57 -15.61 -18.95
CA LEU A 572 16.12 -16.41 -20.03
C LEU A 572 15.64 -17.87 -19.97
N ALA A 573 15.56 -18.45 -18.76
CA ALA A 573 15.00 -19.78 -18.55
C ALA A 573 13.49 -19.86 -18.81
N ALA A 574 12.79 -18.73 -18.85
CA ALA A 574 11.39 -18.60 -19.26
C ALA A 574 11.25 -18.27 -20.77
N ASP A 575 12.27 -18.60 -21.57
CA ASP A 575 12.33 -18.43 -23.02
C ASP A 575 12.27 -16.96 -23.52
N ALA A 576 12.62 -15.99 -22.68
CA ALA A 576 12.77 -14.60 -23.10
C ALA A 576 14.15 -14.32 -23.73
N THR A 577 14.21 -13.38 -24.67
CA THR A 577 15.46 -12.73 -25.07
C THR A 577 15.82 -11.69 -24.01
N VAL A 578 17.01 -11.77 -23.40
CA VAL A 578 17.34 -10.92 -22.24
C VAL A 578 18.49 -9.94 -22.54
N SER A 579 18.26 -8.66 -22.30
CA SER A 579 19.27 -7.60 -22.23
C SER A 579 19.52 -7.20 -20.78
N VAL A 580 20.79 -7.02 -20.39
CA VAL A 580 21.16 -6.52 -19.05
C VAL A 580 21.85 -5.16 -19.16
N ALA A 581 21.22 -4.13 -18.60
CA ALA A 581 21.76 -2.79 -18.48
C ALA A 581 22.37 -2.55 -17.08
N HIS A 582 23.35 -1.65 -17.02
CA HIS A 582 24.03 -1.24 -15.79
C HIS A 582 24.54 0.21 -15.92
N SER A 583 25.19 0.71 -14.88
CA SER A 583 25.68 2.11 -14.79
C SER A 583 26.63 2.58 -15.90
N ARG A 584 27.12 1.68 -16.77
CA ARG A 584 27.99 2.00 -17.91
C ARG A 584 27.32 1.78 -19.27
N THR A 585 26.04 1.38 -19.27
CA THR A 585 25.25 1.17 -20.49
C THR A 585 24.96 2.52 -21.14
N LYS A 586 25.28 2.66 -22.42
CA LYS A 586 24.90 3.82 -23.24
C LYS A 586 23.53 3.56 -23.87
N GLY A 587 22.75 4.62 -24.08
CA GLY A 587 21.45 4.50 -24.76
C GLY A 587 20.40 3.71 -23.98
N LEU A 588 20.32 3.89 -22.66
CA LEU A 588 19.33 3.17 -21.83
C LEU A 588 17.89 3.38 -22.33
N GLY A 589 17.51 4.61 -22.69
CA GLY A 589 16.18 4.90 -23.21
C GLY A 589 15.85 4.17 -24.52
N SER A 590 16.83 3.92 -25.41
CA SER A 590 16.59 3.11 -26.61
C SER A 590 16.40 1.63 -26.30
N LEU A 591 17.09 1.10 -25.28
CA LEU A 591 16.86 -0.27 -24.82
C LEU A 591 15.45 -0.41 -24.23
N CYS A 592 15.03 0.53 -23.39
CA CYS A 592 13.67 0.54 -22.83
C CYS A 592 12.61 0.54 -23.93
N ARG A 593 12.78 1.34 -25.00
CA ARG A 593 11.82 1.41 -26.12
C ARG A 593 11.72 0.13 -26.95
N SER A 594 12.69 -0.77 -26.82
CA SER A 594 12.72 -2.04 -27.55
C SER A 594 12.26 -3.23 -26.72
N ALA A 595 12.05 -3.05 -25.42
CA ALA A 595 11.74 -4.14 -24.49
C ALA A 595 10.23 -4.31 -24.32
N ASP A 596 9.77 -5.56 -24.33
CA ASP A 596 8.41 -5.96 -23.99
C ASP A 596 8.24 -6.07 -22.46
N VAL A 597 9.34 -6.35 -21.75
CA VAL A 597 9.38 -6.40 -20.29
C VAL A 597 10.57 -5.60 -19.79
N ILE A 598 10.36 -4.64 -18.90
CA ILE A 598 11.42 -3.84 -18.27
C ILE A 598 11.39 -4.11 -16.77
N VAL A 599 12.50 -4.56 -16.20
CA VAL A 599 12.64 -4.68 -14.75
C VAL A 599 13.80 -3.83 -14.26
N SER A 600 13.52 -2.81 -13.45
CA SER A 600 14.56 -1.99 -12.82
C SER A 600 14.80 -2.45 -11.39
N CYS A 601 16.06 -2.78 -11.10
CA CYS A 601 16.58 -3.10 -9.78
C CYS A 601 17.86 -2.30 -9.50
N ALA A 602 17.88 -1.04 -9.96
CA ALA A 602 19.01 -0.14 -9.92
C ALA A 602 19.11 0.62 -8.58
N GLY A 603 17.99 0.79 -7.87
CA GLY A 603 17.94 1.59 -6.64
C GLY A 603 18.17 3.07 -6.91
N TYR A 604 17.75 3.56 -8.08
CA TYR A 604 17.92 4.94 -8.50
C TYR A 604 16.55 5.54 -8.82
N PRO A 605 15.96 6.35 -7.91
CA PRO A 605 14.62 6.86 -8.08
C PRO A 605 14.43 7.65 -9.38
N GLY A 606 13.34 7.37 -10.11
CA GLY A 606 13.04 8.05 -11.37
C GLY A 606 13.98 7.75 -12.54
N LEU A 607 14.74 6.65 -12.50
CA LEU A 607 15.62 6.22 -13.58
C LEU A 607 14.86 5.92 -14.87
N VAL A 608 13.79 5.13 -14.77
CA VAL A 608 12.98 4.72 -15.92
C VAL A 608 11.84 5.72 -16.11
N ARG A 609 11.76 6.30 -17.31
CA ARG A 609 10.76 7.30 -17.68
C ARG A 609 9.73 6.67 -18.60
N GLY A 610 8.46 7.02 -18.42
CA GLY A 610 7.33 6.54 -19.23
C GLY A 610 7.52 6.80 -20.73
N ALA A 611 8.06 7.96 -21.10
CA ALA A 611 8.40 8.29 -22.49
C ALA A 611 9.48 7.39 -23.13
N TRP A 612 10.14 6.52 -22.36
CA TRP A 612 11.08 5.52 -22.87
C TRP A 612 10.46 4.13 -23.01
N VAL A 613 9.25 3.93 -22.52
CA VAL A 613 8.61 2.62 -22.48
C VAL A 613 7.83 2.41 -23.78
N LYS A 614 7.94 1.20 -24.32
CA LYS A 614 7.17 0.76 -25.48
C LYS A 614 5.71 0.56 -25.10
N ASP A 615 4.79 0.93 -25.98
CA ASP A 615 3.36 0.65 -25.81
C ASP A 615 3.11 -0.86 -25.60
N GLY A 616 2.31 -1.19 -24.57
CA GLY A 616 2.02 -2.57 -24.18
C GLY A 616 3.13 -3.29 -23.42
N ALA A 617 4.24 -2.64 -23.08
CA ALA A 617 5.30 -3.25 -22.29
C ALA A 617 4.94 -3.37 -20.81
N ALA A 618 5.39 -4.46 -20.18
CA ALA A 618 5.31 -4.63 -18.73
C ALA A 618 6.51 -3.96 -18.05
N VAL A 619 6.28 -3.16 -17.01
CA VAL A 619 7.35 -2.46 -16.28
C VAL A 619 7.28 -2.79 -14.80
N VAL A 620 8.39 -3.26 -14.22
CA VAL A 620 8.49 -3.63 -12.81
C VAL A 620 9.66 -2.87 -12.17
N SER A 621 9.40 -2.26 -11.02
CA SER A 621 10.44 -1.62 -10.20
C SER A 621 10.64 -2.42 -8.91
N VAL A 622 11.90 -2.69 -8.63
CA VAL A 622 12.40 -3.50 -7.51
C VAL A 622 13.37 -2.65 -6.67
N GLY A 623 13.51 -1.36 -6.99
CA GLY A 623 14.37 -0.44 -6.24
C GLY A 623 13.90 -0.25 -4.81
N THR A 624 14.82 -0.33 -3.85
CA THR A 624 14.55 -0.20 -2.41
C THR A 624 15.17 1.08 -1.84
N THR A 625 14.92 2.22 -2.48
CA THR A 625 15.50 3.51 -2.05
C THR A 625 14.52 4.26 -1.16
N PHE A 626 14.96 4.76 0.01
CA PHE A 626 14.06 5.41 0.96
C PHE A 626 14.36 6.91 1.16
N ALA A 627 13.31 7.73 1.20
CA ALA A 627 13.34 9.11 1.66
C ALA A 627 12.52 9.24 2.95
N GLY A 628 13.19 9.12 4.09
CA GLY A 628 12.48 8.97 5.38
C GLY A 628 11.80 7.60 5.41
N GLU A 629 10.51 7.56 5.73
CA GLU A 629 9.71 6.33 5.69
C GLU A 629 9.13 6.01 4.30
N ARG A 630 9.35 6.90 3.32
CA ARG A 630 8.83 6.72 1.96
C ARG A 630 9.79 5.86 1.14
N LEU A 631 9.32 4.71 0.67
CA LEU A 631 9.95 3.97 -0.41
C LEU A 631 9.78 4.73 -1.74
N LEU A 632 10.89 4.95 -2.44
CA LEU A 632 11.00 5.60 -3.73
C LEU A 632 11.23 4.54 -4.81
N SER A 633 10.49 4.65 -5.91
CA SER A 633 10.56 3.74 -7.04
C SER A 633 11.66 4.14 -8.01
N ASP A 634 12.30 3.16 -8.67
CA ASP A 634 13.17 3.39 -9.83
C ASP A 634 12.42 3.97 -11.04
N LEU A 635 11.09 3.93 -11.05
CA LEU A 635 10.25 4.58 -12.06
C LEU A 635 10.03 6.05 -11.69
N GLU A 636 9.80 6.90 -12.69
CA GLU A 636 9.36 8.27 -12.43
C GLU A 636 8.01 8.32 -11.70
N GLU A 637 7.80 9.40 -10.94
CA GLU A 637 6.68 9.52 -10.00
C GLU A 637 5.33 9.69 -10.71
N ASP A 638 5.33 10.32 -11.88
CA ASP A 638 4.14 10.48 -12.70
C ASP A 638 3.82 9.18 -13.46
N LEU A 639 2.99 8.34 -12.86
CA LEU A 639 2.56 7.08 -13.48
C LEU A 639 1.71 7.29 -14.75
N GLU A 640 1.10 8.47 -14.95
CA GLU A 640 0.39 8.79 -16.19
C GLU A 640 1.35 8.86 -17.38
N ALA A 641 2.63 9.18 -17.15
CA ALA A 641 3.62 9.19 -18.21
C ALA A 641 3.87 7.80 -18.82
N PHE A 642 3.52 6.73 -18.11
CA PHE A 642 3.57 5.35 -18.63
C PHE A 642 2.31 4.97 -19.41
N ARG A 643 1.26 5.79 -19.38
CA ARG A 643 0.02 5.57 -20.12
C ARG A 643 0.13 6.14 -21.53
N HIS A 644 0.67 5.33 -22.43
CA HIS A 644 0.49 5.53 -23.87
C HIS A 644 -0.67 4.65 -24.35
N ALA A 645 -1.50 5.21 -25.23
CA ALA A 645 -2.86 4.76 -25.54
C ALA A 645 -2.96 3.24 -25.84
N GLY A 646 -3.60 2.50 -24.92
CA GLY A 646 -3.90 1.08 -25.09
C GLY A 646 -3.37 0.14 -24.02
N LEU A 647 -2.75 0.67 -22.95
CA LEU A 647 -2.67 -0.04 -21.68
C LEU A 647 -4.08 -0.07 -21.07
#